data_AF-A0AAY5EG62-F1
#
_entry.id   AF-A0AAY5EG62-F1
#
_cell.length_a   1.000
_cell.length_b   1.000
_cell.length_c   1.000
_cell.angle_alpha   90.00
_cell.angle_beta   90.00
_cell.angle_gamma   90.00
#
_symmetry.space_group_name_H-M   'P 1'
#
loop_
_entity.id
_entity.type
_entity.pdbx_description
1 polymer ?
#
loop_
_entity_poly.entity_id
_entity_poly.type
_entity_poly.pdbx_seq_one_letter_code
_entity_poly.pdbx_strand_id
1 'polypeptide(L)'
;LRNIAAVNENPEAHGLIVQLPLDSVHPIDTEKVTNAVTPEKDVDGLSSVNAGRLARGDLQDCFIPCTPNGCMKLIRQTGVSVAGRNAVVIGRSKIVGAPMHDLLLWNHATVTCCHSKTPDLAAHVGGADILVVGAGKAEMVKGDWIKEGAVVIDCGINYIPDSSRPGGKRVVGDVHYPSAKERAKYITPVPGGVGPMTVAMLMENTVKSAQRFLQNYRPGNWSISYKRVKSQKPQPSDAQISHSCPGKPIGQLAKEVGLFPKEVEPYGASRAKVRLDVLNRLNKQPDGKYVVVTGITPTPLGEGHSTVVLGLAQALGAHLNVSAFACVGQPSPPSSFGSRGGAVGGGYSQIIPIEEVCCSKPLGLSITGTYSFLQSYSHLCQHPVHFFKTLNTFTISVDYGFVTSLQKLDIVKSDPSTLTQEEIRRFVQLDINLKTKMVLNVCGLQDRAFLENEIMAVLSLSTSPRDLQHRLAKMVVAASQSGELVTTEDLGVSAVLALLLNNALKPCLMQTLEGTPAFVHIAHDSPSVMADKIALKLVGSQGFVVSDTAHGADVGMERFFNITCRSSGLQPDVVVLVVTVRALKMHGGGPRVMVSGNLELLLKGCSHLKKQVDNAMSNGLPVVVAVNVFSSDTEAELELVCNQARQTGVFDAVKCTNWSHGGAGALALAQSVQKAAEMRRPFHFLYDLQMPVIDKIKKVAQSMYGAKDVEFSPKAKEKLELYIKQGFGSFPVCIAKTHLSLSNDPELKGVPVDFTLPITDVNANVGANFLCLLADMVSFLPSTLEPHDRSVDQLQLARHLVG
;
A
#
# COMPACT_ATOMS: atom_id res chain seq x y z
N LEU A 1 29.23 -9.77 -6.79
CA LEU A 1 27.95 -10.25 -6.22
C LEU A 1 27.09 -9.13 -5.65
N ARG A 2 27.52 -8.35 -4.64
CA ARG A 2 26.72 -7.21 -4.12
C ARG A 2 26.29 -6.22 -5.22
N ASN A 3 27.20 -5.85 -6.12
CA ASN A 3 26.87 -4.97 -7.25
C ASN A 3 25.82 -5.58 -8.20
N ILE A 4 25.88 -6.90 -8.42
CA ILE A 4 24.88 -7.61 -9.24
C ILE A 4 23.52 -7.58 -8.55
N ALA A 5 23.47 -7.86 -7.24
CA ALA A 5 22.24 -7.76 -6.46
C ALA A 5 21.64 -6.35 -6.50
N ALA A 6 22.46 -5.31 -6.34
CA ALA A 6 22.01 -3.92 -6.44
C ALA A 6 21.40 -3.58 -7.83
N VAL A 7 22.00 -4.08 -8.91
CA VAL A 7 21.44 -3.92 -10.27
C VAL A 7 20.17 -4.74 -10.46
N ASN A 8 20.11 -5.97 -9.96
CA ASN A 8 18.92 -6.81 -10.01
C ASN A 8 17.72 -6.13 -9.32
N GLU A 9 17.96 -5.47 -8.19
CA GLU A 9 16.94 -4.75 -7.41
C GLU A 9 16.60 -3.36 -7.98
N ASN A 10 17.39 -2.82 -8.91
CA ASN A 10 17.14 -1.52 -9.51
C ASN A 10 16.07 -1.59 -10.62
N PRO A 11 14.86 -1.04 -10.43
CA PRO A 11 13.80 -1.06 -11.45
C PRO A 11 14.12 -0.22 -12.70
N GLU A 12 15.13 0.65 -12.66
CA GLU A 12 15.55 1.45 -13.82
C GLU A 12 16.51 0.68 -14.75
N ALA A 13 17.09 -0.42 -14.26
CA ALA A 13 17.98 -1.28 -15.02
C ALA A 13 17.23 -2.51 -15.55
N HIS A 14 17.14 -2.65 -16.87
CA HIS A 14 16.41 -3.74 -17.53
C HIS A 14 17.33 -4.83 -18.10
N GLY A 15 18.64 -4.60 -18.14
CA GLY A 15 19.59 -5.59 -18.62
C GLY A 15 20.87 -5.55 -17.82
N LEU A 16 21.45 -6.71 -17.59
CA LEU A 16 22.76 -6.87 -17.00
C LEU A 16 23.54 -7.92 -17.78
N ILE A 17 24.78 -7.56 -18.14
CA ILE A 17 25.72 -8.46 -18.79
C ILE A 17 26.88 -8.75 -17.85
N VAL A 18 27.36 -10.00 -17.90
CA VAL A 18 28.64 -10.37 -17.32
C VAL A 18 29.61 -10.53 -18.48
N GLN A 19 30.53 -9.57 -18.64
CA GLN A 19 31.48 -9.61 -19.73
C GLN A 19 32.49 -10.73 -19.49
N LEU A 20 32.49 -11.74 -20.37
CA LEU A 20 33.39 -12.89 -20.31
C LEU A 20 34.50 -12.80 -21.36
N PRO A 21 35.71 -13.35 -21.08
CA PRO A 21 36.13 -13.89 -19.78
C PRO A 21 36.31 -12.79 -18.73
N LEU A 22 36.19 -13.14 -17.44
CA LEU A 22 36.41 -12.19 -16.35
C LEU A 22 37.89 -11.82 -16.26
N ASP A 23 38.21 -10.56 -16.48
CA ASP A 23 39.58 -10.03 -16.35
C ASP A 23 39.89 -9.77 -14.87
N SER A 24 40.58 -10.73 -14.23
CA SER A 24 40.95 -10.62 -12.83
C SER A 24 42.28 -11.31 -12.52
N VAL A 25 43.07 -10.66 -11.67
CA VAL A 25 44.31 -11.23 -11.09
C VAL A 25 43.99 -12.44 -10.21
N HIS A 26 42.82 -12.45 -9.58
CA HIS A 26 42.37 -13.55 -8.72
C HIS A 26 41.33 -14.40 -9.45
N PRO A 27 41.39 -15.74 -9.34
CA PRO A 27 40.37 -16.60 -9.92
C PRO A 27 38.97 -16.24 -9.39
N ILE A 28 38.05 -15.94 -10.30
CA ILE A 28 36.63 -15.69 -9.98
C ILE A 28 35.81 -16.86 -10.52
N ASP A 29 34.92 -17.38 -9.68
CA ASP A 29 33.92 -18.35 -10.10
C ASP A 29 32.92 -17.69 -11.07
N THR A 30 33.16 -17.93 -12.36
CA THR A 30 32.37 -17.38 -13.46
C THR A 30 30.92 -17.87 -13.42
N GLU A 31 30.68 -19.11 -12.97
CA GLU A 31 29.35 -19.69 -12.92
C GLU A 31 28.53 -19.06 -11.80
N LYS A 32 29.14 -18.86 -10.63
CA LYS A 32 28.52 -18.13 -9.52
C LYS A 32 28.17 -16.68 -9.89
N VAL A 33 29.05 -16.00 -10.64
CA VAL A 33 28.81 -14.61 -11.08
C VAL A 33 27.69 -14.54 -12.11
N THR A 34 27.70 -15.41 -13.12
CA THR A 34 26.70 -15.43 -14.19
C THR A 34 25.31 -15.78 -13.64
N ASN A 35 25.23 -16.78 -12.75
CA ASN A 35 23.96 -17.17 -12.12
C ASN A 35 23.47 -16.22 -11.04
N ALA A 36 24.25 -15.21 -10.63
CA ALA A 36 23.78 -14.17 -9.74
C ALA A 36 22.90 -13.14 -10.46
N VAL A 37 22.94 -13.06 -11.80
CA VAL A 37 22.04 -12.21 -12.59
C VAL A 37 20.65 -12.83 -12.58
N THR A 38 19.61 -12.04 -12.26
CA THR A 38 18.24 -12.55 -12.28
C THR A 38 17.82 -12.90 -13.70
N PRO A 39 17.08 -14.01 -13.93
CA PRO A 39 16.71 -14.45 -15.28
C PRO A 39 16.00 -13.38 -16.11
N GLU A 40 15.25 -12.49 -15.45
CA GLU A 40 14.52 -11.39 -16.08
C GLU A 40 15.43 -10.28 -16.61
N LYS A 41 16.67 -10.18 -16.14
CA LYS A 41 17.67 -9.16 -16.56
C LYS A 41 18.88 -9.75 -17.26
N ASP A 42 18.94 -11.07 -17.37
CA ASP A 42 19.99 -11.81 -18.07
C ASP A 42 19.77 -11.68 -19.59
N VAL A 43 20.07 -10.49 -20.11
CA VAL A 43 19.89 -10.13 -21.52
C VAL A 43 20.87 -10.87 -22.43
N ASP A 44 21.91 -11.49 -21.87
CA ASP A 44 22.83 -12.36 -22.61
C ASP A 44 22.41 -13.84 -22.59
N GLY A 45 21.37 -14.20 -21.84
CA GLY A 45 20.78 -15.54 -21.79
C GLY A 45 21.70 -16.63 -21.19
N LEU A 46 22.72 -16.25 -20.42
CA LEU A 46 23.77 -17.17 -19.97
C LEU A 46 23.49 -17.81 -18.59
N SER A 47 22.49 -17.32 -17.85
CA SER A 47 22.09 -17.93 -16.60
C SER A 47 21.59 -19.36 -16.82
N SER A 48 21.79 -20.24 -15.85
CA SER A 48 21.30 -21.63 -15.87
C SER A 48 19.80 -21.71 -16.12
N VAL A 49 19.02 -20.73 -15.65
CA VAL A 49 17.57 -20.66 -15.88
C VAL A 49 17.26 -20.40 -17.34
N ASN A 50 17.83 -19.36 -17.96
CA ASN A 50 17.56 -19.06 -19.38
C ASN A 50 18.14 -20.14 -20.31
N ALA A 51 19.34 -20.64 -20.02
CA ALA A 51 19.92 -21.76 -20.75
C ALA A 51 19.05 -23.03 -20.63
N GLY A 52 18.51 -23.32 -19.45
CA GLY A 52 17.59 -24.43 -19.23
C GLY A 52 16.26 -24.26 -19.97
N ARG A 53 15.69 -23.05 -19.99
CA ARG A 53 14.49 -22.72 -20.78
C ARG A 53 14.72 -22.95 -22.28
N LEU A 54 15.87 -22.53 -22.80
CA LEU A 54 16.27 -22.78 -24.19
C LEU A 54 16.36 -24.28 -24.49
N ALA A 55 17.09 -25.03 -23.66
CA ALA A 55 17.25 -26.47 -23.85
C ALA A 55 15.92 -27.23 -23.86
N ARG A 56 14.93 -26.76 -23.09
CA ARG A 56 13.57 -27.32 -23.03
C ARG A 56 12.63 -26.87 -24.16
N GLY A 57 13.02 -25.87 -24.95
CA GLY A 57 12.18 -25.31 -26.01
C GLY A 57 11.20 -24.23 -25.55
N ASP A 58 11.36 -23.69 -24.33
CA ASP A 58 10.52 -22.65 -23.74
C ASP A 58 10.90 -21.25 -24.30
N LEU A 59 10.98 -21.12 -25.63
CA LEU A 59 11.57 -19.96 -26.33
C LEU A 59 10.83 -18.63 -26.06
N GLN A 60 9.55 -18.67 -25.67
CA GLN A 60 8.75 -17.48 -25.40
C GLN A 60 9.07 -16.81 -24.06
N ASP A 61 9.43 -17.62 -23.04
CA ASP A 61 9.83 -17.15 -21.71
C ASP A 61 11.37 -17.20 -21.52
N CYS A 62 12.12 -17.34 -22.60
CA CYS A 62 13.58 -17.39 -22.58
C CYS A 62 14.17 -16.05 -23.07
N PHE A 63 15.30 -15.64 -22.52
CA PHE A 63 16.23 -14.77 -23.25
C PHE A 63 17.21 -15.65 -24.01
N ILE A 64 17.08 -15.65 -25.34
CA ILE A 64 17.96 -16.43 -26.20
C ILE A 64 19.36 -15.82 -26.15
N PRO A 65 20.43 -16.63 -25.97
CA PRO A 65 21.79 -16.11 -25.91
C PRO A 65 22.18 -15.33 -27.15
N CYS A 66 22.84 -14.18 -26.95
CA CYS A 66 22.97 -13.16 -27.99
C CYS A 66 23.80 -13.63 -29.19
N THR A 67 24.89 -14.35 -28.94
CA THR A 67 25.78 -14.83 -30.01
C THR A 67 25.09 -15.88 -30.90
N PRO A 68 24.51 -16.96 -30.35
CA PRO A 68 23.68 -17.89 -31.12
C PRO A 68 22.50 -17.22 -31.85
N ASN A 69 21.79 -16.28 -31.21
CA ASN A 69 20.71 -15.55 -31.86
C ASN A 69 21.22 -14.70 -33.04
N GLY A 70 22.39 -14.09 -32.89
CA GLY A 70 23.08 -13.36 -33.95
C GLY A 70 23.42 -14.27 -35.14
N CYS A 71 23.90 -15.48 -34.87
CA CYS A 71 24.14 -16.51 -35.89
C CYS A 71 22.85 -16.88 -36.63
N MET A 72 21.76 -17.15 -35.89
CA MET A 72 20.45 -17.42 -36.48
C MET A 72 19.95 -16.27 -37.36
N LYS A 73 20.17 -15.02 -36.95
CA LYS A 73 19.80 -13.86 -37.75
C LYS A 73 20.62 -13.76 -39.04
N LEU A 74 21.93 -14.00 -38.98
CA LEU A 74 22.81 -14.05 -40.15
C LEU A 74 22.38 -15.16 -41.12
N ILE A 75 22.11 -16.37 -40.62
CA ILE A 75 21.59 -17.48 -41.44
C ILE A 75 20.30 -17.07 -42.14
N ARG A 76 19.35 -16.44 -41.42
CA ARG A 76 18.10 -15.95 -42.03
C ARG A 76 18.34 -14.91 -43.14
N GLN A 77 19.36 -14.05 -43.02
CA GLN A 77 19.68 -13.07 -44.06
C GLN A 77 20.23 -13.71 -45.35
N THR A 78 20.76 -14.94 -45.28
CA THR A 78 21.23 -15.65 -46.48
C THR A 78 20.10 -16.15 -47.39
N GLY A 79 18.85 -16.17 -46.89
CA GLY A 79 17.69 -16.77 -47.56
C GLY A 79 17.64 -18.30 -47.49
N VAL A 80 18.63 -18.96 -46.88
CA VAL A 80 18.64 -20.43 -46.70
C VAL A 80 17.70 -20.81 -45.54
N SER A 81 16.73 -21.68 -45.82
CA SER A 81 15.86 -22.25 -44.78
C SER A 81 16.65 -23.18 -43.86
N VAL A 82 16.45 -23.04 -42.54
CA VAL A 82 17.06 -23.92 -41.51
C VAL A 82 16.32 -25.26 -41.42
N ALA A 83 15.00 -25.25 -41.62
CA ALA A 83 14.17 -26.44 -41.46
C ALA A 83 14.57 -27.54 -42.47
N GLY A 84 14.76 -28.77 -41.97
CA GLY A 84 15.16 -29.94 -42.75
C GLY A 84 16.62 -29.95 -43.21
N ARG A 85 17.44 -28.97 -42.80
CA ARG A 85 18.87 -28.94 -43.15
C ARG A 85 19.73 -29.72 -42.17
N ASN A 86 20.84 -30.25 -42.67
CA ASN A 86 21.88 -30.83 -41.84
C ASN A 86 22.78 -29.69 -41.33
N ALA A 87 22.70 -29.41 -40.03
CA ALA A 87 23.51 -28.39 -39.38
C ALA A 87 24.61 -29.04 -38.53
N VAL A 88 25.83 -28.54 -38.63
CA VAL A 88 26.96 -28.98 -37.81
C VAL A 88 27.43 -27.82 -36.94
N VAL A 89 27.50 -28.05 -35.64
CA VAL A 89 28.02 -27.08 -34.66
C VAL A 89 29.32 -27.62 -34.10
N ILE A 90 30.43 -26.93 -34.36
CA ILE A 90 31.74 -27.28 -33.82
C ILE A 90 32.02 -26.41 -32.59
N GLY A 91 32.01 -27.03 -31.41
CA GLY A 91 32.20 -26.35 -30.15
C GLY A 91 31.11 -26.76 -29.15
N ARG A 92 31.50 -26.91 -27.88
CA ARG A 92 30.60 -27.30 -26.77
C ARG A 92 30.57 -26.27 -25.65
N SER A 93 30.93 -25.02 -25.97
CA SER A 93 30.94 -23.93 -24.99
C SER A 93 29.52 -23.62 -24.53
N LYS A 94 29.40 -23.11 -23.29
CA LYS A 94 28.15 -22.61 -22.72
C LYS A 94 27.66 -21.31 -23.41
N ILE A 95 28.52 -20.66 -24.20
CA ILE A 95 28.26 -19.35 -24.83
C ILE A 95 27.69 -19.51 -26.24
N VAL A 96 28.30 -20.39 -27.05
CA VAL A 96 27.93 -20.54 -28.46
C VAL A 96 27.53 -21.97 -28.78
N GLY A 97 28.38 -22.94 -28.48
CA GLY A 97 28.21 -24.33 -28.94
C GLY A 97 26.88 -24.97 -28.56
N ALA A 98 26.67 -25.21 -27.26
CA ALA A 98 25.46 -25.87 -26.78
C ALA A 98 24.17 -25.07 -27.07
N PRO A 99 24.11 -23.74 -26.84
CA PRO A 99 22.94 -22.95 -27.19
C PRO A 99 22.62 -22.92 -28.69
N MET A 100 23.64 -22.88 -29.57
CA MET A 100 23.43 -22.90 -31.02
C MET A 100 22.85 -24.24 -31.46
N HIS A 101 23.30 -25.35 -30.88
CA HIS A 101 22.71 -26.65 -31.11
C HIS A 101 21.21 -26.65 -30.82
N ASP A 102 20.83 -26.22 -29.61
CA ASP A 102 19.44 -26.22 -29.18
C ASP A 102 18.59 -25.30 -30.07
N LEU A 103 19.10 -24.13 -30.44
CA LEU A 103 18.39 -23.22 -31.35
C LEU A 103 18.17 -23.81 -32.74
N LEU A 104 19.18 -24.43 -33.35
CA LEU A 104 19.02 -25.07 -34.65
C LEU A 104 18.02 -26.22 -34.59
N LEU A 105 18.08 -27.01 -33.52
CA LEU A 105 17.16 -28.12 -33.27
C LEU A 105 15.71 -27.63 -33.16
N TRP A 106 15.47 -26.60 -32.34
CA TRP A 106 14.13 -25.99 -32.20
C TRP A 106 13.68 -25.20 -33.45
N ASN A 107 14.57 -24.98 -34.41
CA ASN A 107 14.25 -24.46 -35.75
C ASN A 107 14.23 -25.58 -36.82
N HIS A 108 14.01 -26.82 -36.40
CA HIS A 108 13.78 -28.01 -37.24
C HIS A 108 14.96 -28.45 -38.11
N ALA A 109 16.20 -28.13 -37.73
CA ALA A 109 17.38 -28.71 -38.37
C ALA A 109 17.72 -30.08 -37.76
N THR A 110 18.36 -30.95 -38.55
CA THR A 110 19.08 -32.11 -38.03
C THR A 110 20.46 -31.63 -37.57
N VAL A 111 20.72 -31.63 -36.26
CA VAL A 111 21.94 -31.02 -35.71
C VAL A 111 22.95 -32.06 -35.25
N THR A 112 24.20 -31.92 -35.67
CA THR A 112 25.33 -32.70 -35.16
C THR A 112 26.29 -31.79 -34.38
N CYS A 113 26.54 -32.13 -33.11
CA CYS A 113 27.53 -31.45 -32.28
C CYS A 113 28.90 -32.11 -32.40
N CYS A 114 29.90 -31.34 -32.82
CA CYS A 114 31.29 -31.76 -32.91
C CYS A 114 32.18 -30.94 -31.96
N HIS A 115 33.37 -31.45 -31.68
CA HIS A 115 34.39 -30.77 -30.89
C HIS A 115 35.80 -31.17 -31.35
N SER A 116 36.83 -30.53 -30.82
CA SER A 116 38.22 -30.76 -31.23
C SER A 116 38.76 -32.19 -31.02
N LYS A 117 38.02 -33.04 -30.29
CA LYS A 117 38.30 -34.47 -30.12
C LYS A 117 37.35 -35.41 -30.90
N THR A 118 36.47 -34.87 -31.74
CA THR A 118 35.56 -35.68 -32.55
C THR A 118 36.38 -36.36 -33.64
N PRO A 119 36.31 -37.69 -33.78
CA PRO A 119 37.01 -38.38 -34.87
C PRO A 119 36.41 -37.95 -36.21
N ASP A 120 37.27 -37.89 -37.23
CA ASP A 120 36.88 -37.54 -38.60
C ASP A 120 36.01 -36.27 -38.73
N LEU A 121 36.50 -35.19 -38.11
CA LEU A 121 35.81 -33.90 -38.13
C LEU A 121 35.56 -33.40 -39.56
N ALA A 122 36.45 -33.69 -40.51
CA ALA A 122 36.32 -33.29 -41.91
C ALA A 122 35.08 -33.91 -42.58
N ALA A 123 34.80 -35.20 -42.36
CA ALA A 123 33.61 -35.85 -42.91
C ALA A 123 32.31 -35.23 -42.38
N HIS A 124 32.25 -34.92 -41.08
CA HIS A 124 31.10 -34.22 -40.49
C HIS A 124 30.89 -32.84 -41.12
N VAL A 125 31.97 -32.06 -41.27
CA VAL A 125 31.91 -30.74 -41.92
C VAL A 125 31.48 -30.83 -43.38
N GLY A 126 31.92 -31.85 -44.10
CA GLY A 126 31.56 -32.08 -45.52
C GLY A 126 30.09 -32.42 -45.75
N GLY A 127 29.36 -32.85 -44.71
CA GLY A 127 27.92 -33.10 -44.76
C GLY A 127 27.04 -31.90 -44.43
N ALA A 128 27.62 -30.81 -43.92
CA ALA A 128 26.87 -29.69 -43.35
C ALA A 128 26.31 -28.74 -44.43
N ASP A 129 25.00 -28.52 -44.44
CA ASP A 129 24.38 -27.41 -45.17
C ASP A 129 24.60 -26.07 -44.44
N ILE A 130 24.60 -26.13 -43.11
CA ILE A 130 24.84 -25.01 -42.20
C ILE A 130 25.96 -25.43 -41.24
N LEU A 131 27.06 -24.69 -41.23
CA LEU A 131 28.20 -24.94 -40.36
C LEU A 131 28.39 -23.75 -39.42
N VAL A 132 28.33 -23.99 -38.10
CA VAL A 132 28.64 -22.99 -37.08
C VAL A 132 29.88 -23.42 -36.32
N VAL A 133 30.92 -22.57 -36.28
CA VAL A 133 32.24 -22.92 -35.72
C VAL A 133 32.60 -21.98 -34.57
N GLY A 134 32.85 -22.56 -33.40
CA GLY A 134 33.29 -21.90 -32.17
C GLY A 134 34.16 -22.86 -31.35
N ALA A 135 35.24 -23.34 -31.97
CA ALA A 135 36.19 -24.31 -31.44
C ALA A 135 37.30 -23.68 -30.57
N GLY A 136 37.57 -22.37 -30.72
CA GLY A 136 38.64 -21.66 -30.01
C GLY A 136 40.03 -22.10 -30.46
N LYS A 137 40.20 -22.41 -31.74
CA LYS A 137 41.46 -22.80 -32.38
C LYS A 137 41.57 -22.13 -33.74
N ALA A 138 42.56 -21.24 -33.87
CA ALA A 138 42.82 -20.47 -35.08
C ALA A 138 42.85 -21.38 -36.33
N GLU A 139 42.03 -21.04 -37.32
CA GLU A 139 42.04 -21.63 -38.66
C GLU A 139 42.03 -23.18 -38.69
N MET A 140 41.42 -23.82 -37.68
CA MET A 140 41.32 -25.28 -37.56
C MET A 140 40.51 -25.89 -38.71
N VAL A 141 39.39 -25.27 -39.08
CA VAL A 141 38.54 -25.75 -40.18
C VAL A 141 39.07 -25.20 -41.49
N LYS A 142 39.41 -26.11 -42.41
CA LYS A 142 39.93 -25.77 -43.74
C LYS A 142 38.82 -25.81 -44.79
N GLY A 143 38.96 -25.00 -45.84
CA GLY A 143 37.95 -24.87 -46.89
C GLY A 143 37.63 -26.17 -47.63
N ASP A 144 38.60 -27.05 -47.83
CA ASP A 144 38.43 -28.38 -48.44
C ASP A 144 37.48 -29.29 -47.66
N TRP A 145 37.30 -29.06 -46.35
CA TRP A 145 36.34 -29.80 -45.53
C TRP A 145 34.89 -29.33 -45.74
N ILE A 146 34.69 -28.10 -46.20
CA ILE A 146 33.37 -27.45 -46.25
C ILE A 146 32.59 -27.92 -47.48
N LYS A 147 31.34 -28.34 -47.27
CA LYS A 147 30.41 -28.68 -48.36
C LYS A 147 30.23 -27.48 -49.30
N GLU A 148 30.29 -27.74 -50.61
CA GLU A 148 30.06 -26.70 -51.62
C GLU A 148 28.65 -26.10 -51.48
N GLY A 149 28.57 -24.78 -51.46
CA GLY A 149 27.32 -24.06 -51.31
C GLY A 149 26.81 -23.93 -49.86
N ALA A 150 27.56 -24.40 -48.85
CA ALA A 150 27.17 -24.30 -47.45
C ALA A 150 27.14 -22.86 -46.90
N VAL A 151 26.36 -22.65 -45.84
CA VAL A 151 26.39 -21.44 -45.01
C VAL A 151 27.37 -21.67 -43.87
N VAL A 152 28.42 -20.85 -43.76
CA VAL A 152 29.44 -20.96 -42.73
C VAL A 152 29.39 -19.74 -41.80
N ILE A 153 29.18 -19.99 -40.52
CA ILE A 153 29.20 -18.98 -39.46
C ILE A 153 30.42 -19.26 -38.55
N ASP A 154 31.43 -18.42 -38.68
CA ASP A 154 32.63 -18.44 -37.84
C ASP A 154 32.45 -17.49 -36.64
N CYS A 155 32.29 -18.08 -35.46
CA CYS A 155 32.17 -17.38 -34.18
C CYS A 155 33.50 -17.29 -33.43
N GLY A 156 34.56 -17.96 -33.92
CA GLY A 156 35.86 -18.00 -33.29
C GLY A 156 36.56 -16.66 -33.36
N ILE A 157 37.28 -16.29 -32.29
CA ILE A 157 38.20 -15.16 -32.30
C ILE A 157 39.53 -15.65 -31.75
N ASN A 158 40.56 -15.65 -32.60
CA ASN A 158 41.92 -16.04 -32.27
C ASN A 158 42.91 -15.02 -32.81
N TYR A 159 44.16 -15.15 -32.36
CA TYR A 159 45.27 -14.33 -32.83
C TYR A 159 46.38 -15.23 -33.37
N ILE A 160 46.90 -14.88 -34.54
CA ILE A 160 48.11 -15.48 -35.09
C ILE A 160 49.20 -14.40 -35.22
N PRO A 161 50.49 -14.76 -35.12
CA PRO A 161 51.58 -13.81 -35.33
C PRO A 161 51.49 -13.18 -36.73
N ASP A 162 51.64 -11.85 -36.79
CA ASP A 162 51.67 -11.09 -38.04
C ASP A 162 52.48 -9.81 -37.83
N SER A 163 53.73 -9.83 -38.29
CA SER A 163 54.66 -8.70 -38.18
C SER A 163 54.25 -7.49 -39.03
N SER A 164 53.32 -7.65 -39.98
CA SER A 164 52.78 -6.54 -40.78
C SER A 164 51.76 -5.69 -40.03
N ARG A 165 51.30 -6.13 -38.85
CA ARG A 165 50.31 -5.42 -38.02
C ARG A 165 50.99 -4.69 -36.86
N PRO A 166 50.50 -3.48 -36.46
CA PRO A 166 51.09 -2.70 -35.36
C PRO A 166 51.24 -3.42 -34.02
N GLY A 167 50.43 -4.46 -33.76
CA GLY A 167 50.49 -5.29 -32.55
C GLY A 167 51.22 -6.63 -32.71
N GLY A 168 51.88 -6.89 -33.84
CA GLY A 168 52.57 -8.15 -34.14
C GLY A 168 51.66 -9.37 -34.28
N LYS A 169 50.33 -9.16 -34.30
CA LYS A 169 49.31 -10.21 -34.35
C LYS A 169 48.15 -9.80 -35.26
N ARG A 170 47.58 -10.78 -35.96
CA ARG A 170 46.36 -10.65 -36.77
C ARG A 170 45.23 -11.44 -36.15
N VAL A 171 44.04 -10.84 -36.10
CA VAL A 171 42.82 -11.51 -35.67
C VAL A 171 42.33 -12.43 -36.78
N VAL A 172 42.05 -13.68 -36.44
CA VAL A 172 41.50 -14.70 -37.35
C VAL A 172 40.44 -15.53 -36.63
N GLY A 173 39.56 -16.16 -37.41
CA GLY A 173 38.53 -17.04 -36.88
C GLY A 173 39.01 -18.47 -36.65
N ASP A 174 38.08 -19.37 -36.35
CA ASP A 174 38.35 -20.81 -36.28
C ASP A 174 38.36 -21.46 -37.68
N VAL A 175 37.85 -20.75 -38.70
CA VAL A 175 37.81 -21.18 -40.09
C VAL A 175 38.87 -20.42 -40.89
N HIS A 176 39.63 -21.12 -41.73
CA HIS A 176 40.55 -20.49 -42.66
C HIS A 176 39.78 -19.75 -43.77
N TYR A 177 39.50 -18.46 -43.53
CA TYR A 177 38.61 -17.64 -44.35
C TYR A 177 38.91 -17.65 -45.87
N PRO A 178 40.18 -17.53 -46.33
CA PRO A 178 40.47 -17.52 -47.78
C PRO A 178 39.99 -18.79 -48.50
N SER A 179 40.32 -19.98 -47.97
CA SER A 179 39.92 -21.24 -48.63
C SER A 179 38.46 -21.58 -48.40
N ALA A 180 37.87 -21.15 -47.29
CA ALA A 180 36.44 -21.35 -47.05
C ALA A 180 35.56 -20.50 -47.97
N LYS A 181 35.98 -19.27 -48.30
CA LYS A 181 35.27 -18.35 -49.21
C LYS A 181 35.12 -18.90 -50.64
N GLU A 182 36.04 -19.76 -51.08
CA GLU A 182 35.99 -20.38 -52.41
C GLU A 182 34.90 -21.46 -52.52
N ARG A 183 34.48 -22.07 -51.40
CA ARG A 183 33.50 -23.17 -51.39
C ARG A 183 32.17 -22.84 -50.75
N ALA A 184 32.18 -22.06 -49.67
CA ALA A 184 30.98 -21.66 -48.95
C ALA A 184 30.18 -20.65 -49.80
N LYS A 185 28.85 -20.82 -49.85
CA LYS A 185 27.98 -19.81 -50.47
C LYS A 185 27.99 -18.51 -49.67
N TYR A 186 28.06 -18.64 -48.35
CA TYR A 186 28.14 -17.52 -47.41
C TYR A 186 29.13 -17.86 -46.30
N ILE A 187 29.98 -16.91 -45.94
CA ILE A 187 30.89 -17.02 -44.80
C ILE A 187 31.00 -15.70 -44.05
N THR A 188 30.91 -15.74 -42.72
CA THR A 188 31.11 -14.54 -41.88
C THR A 188 32.59 -14.15 -41.80
N PRO A 189 32.94 -12.86 -41.94
CA PRO A 189 34.31 -12.40 -41.74
C PRO A 189 34.68 -12.36 -40.25
N VAL A 190 35.96 -12.57 -39.95
CA VAL A 190 36.53 -12.37 -38.60
C VAL A 190 37.73 -11.43 -38.71
N PRO A 191 37.68 -10.23 -38.09
CA PRO A 191 36.57 -9.66 -37.33
C PRO A 191 35.43 -9.13 -38.24
N GLY A 192 34.28 -8.79 -37.64
CA GLY A 192 33.20 -8.05 -38.31
C GLY A 192 31.93 -8.83 -38.63
N GLY A 193 31.93 -10.16 -38.50
CA GLY A 193 30.76 -11.01 -38.73
C GLY A 193 29.83 -11.12 -37.51
N VAL A 194 30.09 -12.11 -36.66
CA VAL A 194 29.19 -12.47 -35.55
C VAL A 194 29.17 -11.41 -34.43
N GLY A 195 30.31 -10.80 -34.12
CA GLY A 195 30.44 -9.83 -33.01
C GLY A 195 29.45 -8.66 -33.06
N PRO A 196 29.34 -7.90 -34.17
CA PRO A 196 28.33 -6.84 -34.30
C PRO A 196 26.90 -7.34 -34.12
N MET A 197 26.60 -8.55 -34.57
CA MET A 197 25.29 -9.16 -34.39
C MET A 197 25.03 -9.52 -32.93
N THR A 198 26.03 -10.03 -32.19
CA THR A 198 25.92 -10.25 -30.75
C THR A 198 25.52 -8.95 -30.03
N VAL A 199 26.16 -7.82 -30.35
CA VAL A 199 25.82 -6.51 -29.77
C VAL A 199 24.39 -6.09 -30.12
N ALA A 200 23.96 -6.30 -31.37
CA ALA A 200 22.59 -5.99 -31.78
C ALA A 200 21.55 -6.82 -31.01
N MET A 201 21.81 -8.12 -30.83
CA MET A 201 20.91 -9.01 -30.07
C MET A 201 20.88 -8.67 -28.58
N LEU A 202 22.00 -8.17 -28.03
CA LEU A 202 22.06 -7.67 -26.66
C LEU A 202 21.09 -6.49 -26.46
N MET A 203 21.13 -5.53 -27.39
CA MET A 203 20.22 -4.38 -27.37
C MET A 203 18.77 -4.82 -27.54
N GLU A 204 18.50 -5.76 -28.45
CA GLU A 204 17.16 -6.32 -28.66
C GLU A 204 16.63 -7.01 -27.39
N ASN A 205 17.42 -7.87 -26.75
CA ASN A 205 17.05 -8.53 -25.50
C ASN A 205 16.83 -7.53 -24.37
N THR A 206 17.62 -6.45 -24.32
CA THR A 206 17.43 -5.37 -23.34
C THR A 206 16.11 -4.64 -23.53
N VAL A 207 15.72 -4.35 -24.79
CA VAL A 207 14.40 -3.78 -25.11
C VAL A 207 13.27 -4.76 -24.74
N LYS A 208 13.42 -6.05 -25.07
CA LYS A 208 12.44 -7.08 -24.67
C LYS A 208 12.28 -7.17 -23.16
N SER A 209 13.38 -7.08 -22.42
CA SER A 209 13.34 -7.05 -20.95
C SER A 209 12.57 -5.84 -20.43
N ALA A 210 12.84 -4.64 -20.95
CA ALA A 210 12.10 -3.44 -20.58
C ALA A 210 10.60 -3.57 -20.90
N GLN A 211 10.24 -4.14 -22.04
CA GLN A 211 8.85 -4.39 -22.42
C GLN A 211 8.16 -5.38 -21.46
N ARG A 212 8.82 -6.52 -21.16
CA ARG A 212 8.33 -7.51 -20.19
C ARG A 212 8.16 -6.89 -18.81
N PHE A 213 9.12 -6.08 -18.37
CA PHE A 213 9.06 -5.36 -17.10
C PHE A 213 7.85 -4.42 -17.04
N LEU A 214 7.62 -3.60 -18.08
CA LEU A 214 6.46 -2.71 -18.16
C LEU A 214 5.13 -3.46 -18.16
N GLN A 215 5.05 -4.62 -18.80
CA GLN A 215 3.85 -5.47 -18.78
C GLN A 215 3.58 -6.05 -17.40
N ASN A 216 4.61 -6.53 -16.71
CA ASN A 216 4.51 -7.19 -15.41
C ASN A 216 4.26 -6.22 -14.25
N TYR A 217 4.77 -4.99 -14.34
CA TYR A 217 4.65 -3.97 -13.28
C TYR A 217 3.69 -2.83 -13.65
N ARG A 218 2.77 -3.08 -14.59
CA ARG A 218 1.71 -2.13 -14.91
C ARG A 218 0.70 -2.08 -13.75
N PRO A 219 0.47 -0.91 -13.12
CA PRO A 219 -0.51 -0.79 -12.05
C PRO A 219 -1.90 -1.24 -12.51
N GLY A 220 -2.60 -1.97 -11.65
CA GLY A 220 -3.93 -2.51 -11.95
C GLY A 220 -3.99 -3.72 -12.87
N ASN A 221 -2.87 -4.21 -13.41
CA ASN A 221 -2.83 -5.47 -14.14
C ASN A 221 -2.14 -6.55 -13.29
N TRP A 222 -2.79 -6.95 -12.20
CA TRP A 222 -2.22 -7.91 -11.28
C TRP A 222 -2.54 -9.35 -11.66
N SER A 223 -1.53 -10.21 -11.56
CA SER A 223 -1.67 -11.66 -11.68
C SER A 223 -1.64 -12.29 -10.29
N ILE A 224 -2.66 -12.01 -9.47
CA ILE A 224 -2.76 -12.55 -8.10
C ILE A 224 -3.27 -14.00 -8.16
N SER A 225 -2.54 -14.91 -7.50
CA SER A 225 -2.98 -16.31 -7.38
C SER A 225 -4.02 -16.47 -6.28
N TYR A 226 -5.29 -16.10 -6.50
CA TYR A 226 -6.32 -16.17 -5.46
C TYR A 226 -6.57 -17.59 -4.94
N LYS A 227 -6.93 -17.70 -3.65
CA LYS A 227 -7.28 -18.96 -3.00
C LYS A 227 -8.78 -19.15 -3.01
N ARG A 228 -9.24 -20.36 -3.36
CA ARG A 228 -10.65 -20.72 -3.27
C ARG A 228 -10.97 -21.21 -1.86
N VAL A 229 -11.81 -20.46 -1.16
CA VAL A 229 -12.29 -20.81 0.18
C VAL A 229 -13.54 -21.70 0.05
N LYS A 230 -13.60 -22.76 0.86
CA LYS A 230 -14.79 -23.62 0.97
C LYS A 230 -15.47 -23.37 2.30
N SER A 231 -16.73 -22.91 2.24
CA SER A 231 -17.56 -22.70 3.42
C SER A 231 -17.92 -24.03 4.09
N GLN A 232 -17.90 -24.07 5.42
CA GLN A 232 -18.30 -25.22 6.23
C GLN A 232 -19.62 -24.96 6.97
N LYS A 233 -20.38 -26.03 7.28
CA LYS A 233 -21.61 -25.98 8.07
C LYS A 233 -21.58 -27.09 9.14
N PRO A 234 -21.78 -26.76 10.44
CA PRO A 234 -21.92 -25.42 11.01
C PRO A 234 -20.64 -24.58 10.82
N GLN A 235 -20.79 -23.26 10.81
CA GLN A 235 -19.66 -22.36 10.57
C GLN A 235 -18.68 -22.41 11.76
N PRO A 236 -17.37 -22.65 11.53
CA PRO A 236 -16.36 -22.62 12.59
C PRO A 236 -16.18 -21.20 13.16
N SER A 237 -15.46 -21.08 14.27
CA SER A 237 -15.11 -19.76 14.82
C SER A 237 -14.15 -19.00 13.88
N ASP A 238 -14.12 -17.67 13.97
CA ASP A 238 -13.26 -16.83 13.13
C ASP A 238 -11.78 -17.23 13.24
N ALA A 239 -11.31 -17.55 14.45
CA ALA A 239 -9.97 -18.05 14.69
C ALA A 239 -9.73 -19.42 14.03
N GLN A 240 -10.68 -20.36 14.12
CA GLN A 240 -10.56 -21.65 13.43
C GLN A 240 -10.49 -21.50 11.91
N ILE A 241 -11.30 -20.58 11.35
CA ILE A 241 -11.27 -20.26 9.91
C ILE A 241 -9.89 -19.69 9.54
N SER A 242 -9.37 -18.72 10.28
CA SER A 242 -8.04 -18.13 10.07
C SER A 242 -6.93 -19.20 10.06
N HIS A 243 -6.87 -20.06 11.09
CA HIS A 243 -5.87 -21.12 11.19
C HIS A 243 -5.98 -22.19 10.10
N SER A 244 -7.21 -22.47 9.62
CA SER A 244 -7.44 -23.46 8.57
C SER A 244 -6.91 -23.02 7.20
N CYS A 245 -6.65 -21.73 7.01
CA CYS A 245 -6.23 -21.15 5.74
C CYS A 245 -4.94 -20.34 5.91
N PRO A 246 -3.75 -20.96 5.82
CA PRO A 246 -2.50 -20.22 5.93
C PRO A 246 -2.40 -19.19 4.80
N GLY A 247 -2.00 -17.96 5.10
CA GLY A 247 -1.79 -16.91 4.10
C GLY A 247 -0.67 -17.24 3.12
N LYS A 248 -0.60 -16.52 1.99
CA LYS A 248 0.59 -16.54 1.13
C LYS A 248 1.76 -15.84 1.85
N PRO A 249 3.02 -16.18 1.54
CA PRO A 249 4.15 -15.35 1.96
C PRO A 249 3.95 -13.91 1.51
N ILE A 250 4.14 -12.95 2.41
CA ILE A 250 3.84 -11.54 2.15
C ILE A 250 4.69 -10.96 1.01
N GLY A 251 5.92 -11.45 0.86
CA GLY A 251 6.80 -11.07 -0.27
C GLY A 251 6.23 -11.52 -1.62
N GLN A 252 5.52 -12.65 -1.66
CA GLN A 252 4.81 -13.08 -2.87
C GLN A 252 3.64 -12.14 -3.16
N LEU A 253 2.79 -11.83 -2.17
CA LEU A 253 1.67 -10.90 -2.36
C LEU A 253 2.15 -9.51 -2.80
N ALA A 254 3.20 -8.99 -2.16
CA ALA A 254 3.83 -7.73 -2.52
C ALA A 254 4.24 -7.71 -4.00
N LYS A 255 4.89 -8.78 -4.48
CA LYS A 255 5.26 -8.92 -5.89
C LYS A 255 4.02 -8.98 -6.80
N GLU A 256 2.99 -9.73 -6.42
CA GLU A 256 1.74 -9.87 -7.19
C GLU A 256 0.99 -8.53 -7.35
N VAL A 257 1.07 -7.64 -6.36
CA VAL A 257 0.47 -6.28 -6.43
C VAL A 257 1.39 -5.22 -7.04
N GLY A 258 2.57 -5.60 -7.53
CA GLY A 258 3.51 -4.68 -8.21
C GLY A 258 4.37 -3.82 -7.27
N LEU A 259 4.55 -4.21 -6.01
CA LEU A 259 5.53 -3.62 -5.10
C LEU A 259 6.93 -4.23 -5.34
N PHE A 260 7.96 -3.39 -5.28
CA PHE A 260 9.34 -3.85 -5.37
C PHE A 260 9.88 -4.32 -4.02
N PRO A 261 10.86 -5.26 -3.98
CA PRO A 261 11.48 -5.70 -2.73
C PRO A 261 12.01 -4.55 -1.87
N LYS A 262 12.60 -3.53 -2.49
CA LYS A 262 13.11 -2.33 -1.80
C LYS A 262 12.02 -1.41 -1.22
N GLU A 263 10.76 -1.60 -1.61
CA GLU A 263 9.61 -0.80 -1.16
C GLU A 263 8.87 -1.46 0.00
N VAL A 264 9.30 -2.66 0.40
CA VAL A 264 8.60 -3.52 1.35
C VAL A 264 9.55 -3.87 2.49
N GLU A 265 9.09 -3.70 3.72
CA GLU A 265 9.81 -4.02 4.95
C GLU A 265 9.06 -5.18 5.64
N PRO A 266 9.47 -6.45 5.43
CA PRO A 266 8.76 -7.61 5.98
C PRO A 266 8.84 -7.67 7.51
N TYR A 267 7.74 -8.03 8.17
CA TYR A 267 7.66 -8.32 9.60
C TYR A 267 7.15 -9.74 9.77
N GLY A 268 8.05 -10.72 9.71
CA GLY A 268 7.68 -12.13 9.60
C GLY A 268 7.26 -12.51 8.17
N ALA A 269 6.52 -13.60 8.02
CA ALA A 269 6.17 -14.16 6.72
C ALA A 269 4.83 -13.66 6.16
N SER A 270 4.03 -12.98 6.97
CA SER A 270 2.58 -12.77 6.81
C SER A 270 2.19 -11.31 6.61
N ARG A 271 3.06 -10.36 7.01
CA ARG A 271 2.82 -8.92 6.89
C ARG A 271 4.08 -8.12 6.59
N ALA A 272 3.90 -6.92 6.04
CA ALA A 272 5.02 -6.04 5.71
C ALA A 272 4.61 -4.57 5.75
N LYS A 273 5.52 -3.68 6.14
CA LYS A 273 5.31 -2.23 5.99
C LYS A 273 5.67 -1.81 4.57
N VAL A 274 4.86 -0.93 3.98
CA VAL A 274 5.11 -0.37 2.65
C VAL A 274 5.76 1.00 2.79
N ARG A 275 6.90 1.18 2.15
CA ARG A 275 7.65 2.44 2.14
C ARG A 275 6.94 3.47 1.27
N LEU A 276 7.03 4.71 1.71
CA LEU A 276 6.32 5.83 1.07
C LEU A 276 6.94 6.24 -0.27
N ASP A 277 8.17 5.79 -0.55
CA ASP A 277 8.87 5.97 -1.84
C ASP A 277 8.05 5.43 -3.03
N VAL A 278 7.13 4.49 -2.78
CA VAL A 278 6.19 3.96 -3.78
C VAL A 278 5.34 5.07 -4.43
N LEU A 279 4.94 6.10 -3.66
CA LEU A 279 4.15 7.22 -4.19
C LEU A 279 4.97 8.10 -5.13
N ASN A 280 6.28 8.23 -4.90
CA ASN A 280 7.16 8.97 -5.80
C ASN A 280 7.27 8.27 -7.15
N ARG A 281 7.37 6.93 -7.13
CA ARG A 281 7.39 6.11 -8.35
C ARG A 281 6.06 6.16 -9.10
N LEU A 282 4.94 6.09 -8.38
CA LEU A 282 3.60 6.02 -8.96
C LEU A 282 2.95 7.39 -9.17
N ASN A 283 3.66 8.50 -9.00
CA ASN A 283 3.09 9.85 -9.03
C ASN A 283 2.32 10.18 -10.33
N LYS A 284 2.79 9.67 -11.48
CA LYS A 284 2.18 9.84 -12.81
C LYS A 284 1.01 8.90 -13.07
N GLN A 285 0.80 7.89 -12.22
CA GLN A 285 -0.27 6.91 -12.41
C GLN A 285 -1.61 7.52 -11.98
N PRO A 286 -2.68 7.37 -12.78
CA PRO A 286 -4.01 7.79 -12.35
C PRO A 286 -4.48 6.92 -11.18
N ASP A 287 -5.22 7.55 -10.26
CA ASP A 287 -5.86 6.82 -9.16
C ASP A 287 -6.95 5.89 -9.68
N GLY A 288 -7.14 4.77 -8.98
CA GLY A 288 -8.28 3.88 -9.18
C GLY A 288 -9.58 4.45 -8.64
N LYS A 289 -10.61 3.59 -8.65
CA LYS A 289 -11.93 3.90 -8.13
C LYS A 289 -11.97 3.79 -6.62
N TYR A 290 -12.50 4.81 -5.95
CA TYR A 290 -12.51 4.88 -4.50
C TYR A 290 -13.91 4.62 -3.94
N VAL A 291 -14.06 3.50 -3.24
CA VAL A 291 -15.32 3.04 -2.67
C VAL A 291 -15.26 3.18 -1.16
N VAL A 292 -16.26 3.84 -0.60
CA VAL A 292 -16.36 4.07 0.84
C VAL A 292 -17.51 3.24 1.39
N VAL A 293 -17.22 2.41 2.38
CA VAL A 293 -18.20 1.59 3.06
C VAL A 293 -18.51 2.21 4.42
N THR A 294 -19.79 2.53 4.61
CA THR A 294 -20.36 3.02 5.86
C THR A 294 -21.56 2.15 6.24
N GLY A 295 -22.24 2.43 7.34
CA GLY A 295 -23.48 1.75 7.69
C GLY A 295 -24.55 2.67 8.25
N ILE A 296 -25.65 2.05 8.67
CA ILE A 296 -26.65 2.74 9.50
C ILE A 296 -26.08 3.02 10.90
N THR A 297 -26.82 3.77 11.73
CA THR A 297 -26.41 4.01 13.12
C THR A 297 -26.20 2.67 13.84
N PRO A 298 -25.02 2.43 14.45
CA PRO A 298 -24.71 1.18 15.12
C PRO A 298 -25.70 0.77 16.21
N THR A 299 -25.87 -0.54 16.32
CA THR A 299 -26.65 -1.22 17.36
C THR A 299 -25.78 -2.27 18.05
N PRO A 300 -26.08 -2.65 19.31
CA PRO A 300 -25.34 -3.72 20.01
C PRO A 300 -25.36 -5.09 19.29
N LEU A 301 -26.29 -5.26 18.34
CA LEU A 301 -26.51 -6.46 17.55
C LEU A 301 -25.50 -6.63 16.40
N GLY A 302 -24.77 -5.56 16.05
CA GLY A 302 -23.68 -5.55 15.07
C GLY A 302 -24.14 -5.52 13.61
N GLU A 303 -23.46 -4.70 12.82
CA GLU A 303 -23.76 -4.46 11.40
C GLU A 303 -22.80 -5.22 10.47
N GLY A 304 -21.54 -5.37 10.88
CA GLY A 304 -20.50 -6.08 10.12
C GLY A 304 -19.85 -5.25 9.02
N HIS A 305 -19.55 -3.97 9.27
CA HIS A 305 -18.97 -3.05 8.27
C HIS A 305 -17.67 -3.59 7.66
N SER A 306 -16.66 -3.88 8.49
CA SER A 306 -15.37 -4.38 8.02
C SER A 306 -15.50 -5.76 7.34
N THR A 307 -16.48 -6.57 7.73
CA THR A 307 -16.80 -7.84 7.04
C THR A 307 -17.23 -7.58 5.60
N VAL A 308 -18.11 -6.60 5.37
CA VAL A 308 -18.57 -6.21 4.02
C VAL A 308 -17.43 -5.58 3.22
N VAL A 309 -16.57 -4.75 3.82
CA VAL A 309 -15.38 -4.16 3.16
C VAL A 309 -14.49 -5.23 2.58
N LEU A 310 -14.11 -6.21 3.40
CA LEU A 310 -13.24 -7.31 2.98
C LEU A 310 -13.93 -8.23 1.99
N GLY A 311 -15.21 -8.55 2.22
CA GLY A 311 -16.01 -9.37 1.31
C GLY A 311 -16.16 -8.72 -0.07
N LEU A 312 -16.38 -7.40 -0.13
CA LEU A 312 -16.45 -6.65 -1.38
C LEU A 312 -15.10 -6.63 -2.11
N ALA A 313 -14.00 -6.38 -1.39
CA ALA A 313 -12.67 -6.45 -1.98
C ALA A 313 -12.34 -7.86 -2.51
N GLN A 314 -12.72 -8.91 -1.77
CA GLN A 314 -12.60 -10.30 -2.21
C GLN A 314 -13.45 -10.59 -3.46
N ALA A 315 -14.69 -10.12 -3.50
CA ALA A 315 -15.58 -10.27 -4.65
C ALA A 315 -15.01 -9.60 -5.91
N LEU A 316 -14.53 -8.35 -5.78
CA LEU A 316 -13.88 -7.61 -6.88
C LEU A 316 -12.60 -8.32 -7.36
N GLY A 317 -11.73 -8.71 -6.42
CA GLY A 317 -10.47 -9.38 -6.70
C GLY A 317 -10.62 -10.82 -7.18
N ALA A 318 -10.96 -11.72 -6.25
CA ALA A 318 -10.92 -13.15 -6.47
C ALA A 318 -12.02 -13.70 -7.39
N HIS A 319 -13.16 -13.00 -7.53
CA HIS A 319 -14.32 -13.50 -8.29
C HIS A 319 -14.58 -12.72 -9.58
N LEU A 320 -14.31 -11.41 -9.63
CA LEU A 320 -14.43 -10.60 -10.84
C LEU A 320 -13.09 -10.36 -11.55
N ASN A 321 -11.97 -10.76 -10.95
CA ASN A 321 -10.62 -10.58 -11.49
C ASN A 321 -10.28 -9.10 -11.80
N VAL A 322 -10.77 -8.20 -10.95
CA VAL A 322 -10.48 -6.77 -10.98
C VAL A 322 -9.50 -6.44 -9.87
N SER A 323 -8.46 -5.65 -10.16
CA SER A 323 -7.48 -5.25 -9.14
C SER A 323 -8.17 -4.49 -8.00
N ALA A 324 -8.23 -5.11 -6.83
CA ALA A 324 -8.95 -4.60 -5.68
C ALA A 324 -8.09 -4.62 -4.42
N PHE A 325 -8.23 -3.59 -3.60
CA PHE A 325 -7.51 -3.42 -2.34
C PHE A 325 -8.48 -3.03 -1.23
N ALA A 326 -8.34 -3.63 -0.05
CA ALA A 326 -9.08 -3.20 1.14
C ALA A 326 -8.20 -2.28 2.00
N CYS A 327 -8.77 -1.20 2.54
CA CYS A 327 -8.14 -0.37 3.57
C CYS A 327 -9.04 -0.39 4.80
N VAL A 328 -8.47 -0.79 5.94
CA VAL A 328 -9.20 -0.94 7.20
C VAL A 328 -8.39 -0.41 8.37
N GLY A 329 -9.09 0.08 9.39
CA GLY A 329 -8.49 0.51 10.64
C GLY A 329 -7.88 -0.65 11.44
N GLN A 330 -6.73 -0.40 12.06
CA GLN A 330 -6.16 -1.31 13.06
C GLN A 330 -7.01 -1.28 14.35
N PRO A 331 -7.43 -2.44 14.89
CA PRO A 331 -8.13 -2.47 16.17
C PRO A 331 -7.19 -2.10 17.32
N SER A 332 -7.74 -1.53 18.38
CA SER A 332 -6.93 -1.20 19.55
C SER A 332 -6.68 -2.43 20.42
N PRO A 333 -5.51 -2.53 21.09
CA PRO A 333 -5.22 -3.65 21.96
C PRO A 333 -6.31 -3.91 23.02
N PRO A 334 -6.82 -2.92 23.79
CA PRO A 334 -7.85 -3.17 24.79
C PRO A 334 -9.15 -3.77 24.20
N SER A 335 -9.56 -3.31 23.02
CA SER A 335 -10.74 -3.85 22.32
C SER A 335 -10.54 -5.31 21.88
N SER A 336 -9.32 -5.70 21.56
CA SER A 336 -8.96 -7.07 21.18
C SER A 336 -8.98 -8.06 22.36
N PHE A 337 -8.98 -7.57 23.61
CA PHE A 337 -8.94 -8.37 24.83
C PHE A 337 -10.28 -8.41 25.60
N GLY A 338 -11.33 -7.76 25.08
CA GLY A 338 -12.69 -7.82 25.61
C GLY A 338 -13.43 -9.10 25.21
N SER A 339 -14.73 -9.18 25.55
CA SER A 339 -15.60 -10.35 25.35
C SER A 339 -15.86 -10.77 23.89
N ARG A 340 -15.30 -10.05 22.91
CA ARG A 340 -15.33 -10.38 21.49
C ARG A 340 -13.89 -10.28 20.96
N GLY A 341 -13.21 -11.41 20.79
CA GLY A 341 -11.84 -11.45 20.25
C GLY A 341 -11.71 -10.69 18.92
N GLY A 342 -10.66 -9.86 18.81
CA GLY A 342 -10.53 -8.76 17.84
C GLY A 342 -10.26 -9.13 16.37
N ALA A 343 -11.17 -9.85 15.71
CA ALA A 343 -11.10 -10.02 14.26
C ALA A 343 -11.29 -8.69 13.52
N VAL A 344 -10.48 -8.43 12.49
CA VAL A 344 -10.81 -7.40 11.48
C VAL A 344 -11.56 -8.09 10.35
N GLY A 345 -12.88 -7.86 10.34
CA GLY A 345 -13.83 -8.60 9.51
C GLY A 345 -14.55 -9.68 10.32
N GLY A 346 -14.94 -10.76 9.64
CA GLY A 346 -15.53 -11.94 10.30
C GLY A 346 -15.87 -13.07 9.33
N GLY A 347 -15.94 -14.29 9.86
CA GLY A 347 -16.24 -15.49 9.09
C GLY A 347 -15.25 -15.70 7.95
N TYR A 348 -15.74 -15.85 6.73
CA TYR A 348 -14.92 -16.03 5.54
C TYR A 348 -14.48 -14.72 4.86
N SER A 349 -14.82 -13.57 5.46
CA SER A 349 -14.40 -12.23 5.03
C SER A 349 -13.63 -11.52 6.15
N GLN A 350 -12.38 -11.96 6.37
CA GLN A 350 -11.50 -11.47 7.44
C GLN A 350 -10.05 -11.37 6.97
N ILE A 351 -9.25 -10.57 7.68
CA ILE A 351 -7.79 -10.49 7.51
C ILE A 351 -7.11 -11.64 8.23
N ILE A 352 -6.08 -12.20 7.60
CA ILE A 352 -5.26 -13.28 8.15
C ILE A 352 -3.77 -12.93 8.18
N PRO A 353 -3.00 -13.45 9.16
CA PRO A 353 -3.47 -14.14 10.37
C PRO A 353 -4.13 -13.17 11.36
N ILE A 354 -5.25 -13.56 11.95
CA ILE A 354 -6.04 -12.73 12.87
C ILE A 354 -5.23 -12.31 14.12
N GLU A 355 -4.36 -13.18 14.63
CA GLU A 355 -3.52 -12.96 15.81
C GLU A 355 -2.54 -11.81 15.55
N GLU A 356 -2.01 -11.71 14.34
CA GLU A 356 -1.04 -10.69 13.99
C GLU A 356 -1.67 -9.31 13.77
N VAL A 357 -2.92 -9.27 13.34
CA VAL A 357 -3.70 -8.03 13.28
C VAL A 357 -3.90 -7.49 14.70
N CYS A 358 -4.30 -8.37 15.62
CA CYS A 358 -4.53 -8.04 17.03
C CYS A 358 -3.25 -7.67 17.80
N CYS A 359 -2.16 -8.42 17.58
CA CYS A 359 -0.93 -8.35 18.36
C CYS A 359 0.22 -7.62 17.66
N SER A 360 -0.04 -6.98 16.50
CA SER A 360 0.94 -6.09 15.88
C SER A 360 1.41 -5.06 16.89
N LYS A 361 2.74 -4.93 17.11
CA LYS A 361 3.33 -3.89 17.99
C LYS A 361 2.61 -2.59 17.66
N PRO A 362 1.73 -2.10 18.53
CA PRO A 362 0.67 -1.24 18.05
C PRO A 362 1.30 0.05 17.55
N LEU A 363 0.79 0.59 16.46
CA LEU A 363 0.98 1.99 16.11
C LEU A 363 0.74 2.91 17.35
N GLY A 364 -0.11 2.46 18.27
CA GLY A 364 -0.32 3.04 19.60
C GLY A 364 0.90 3.10 20.53
N LEU A 365 1.92 2.24 20.40
CA LEU A 365 3.20 2.39 21.14
C LEU A 365 3.98 3.60 20.65
N SER A 366 3.96 3.89 19.34
CA SER A 366 4.58 5.09 18.79
C SER A 366 3.84 6.33 19.25
N ILE A 367 2.51 6.32 19.30
CA ILE A 367 1.70 7.44 19.82
C ILE A 367 1.95 7.64 21.31
N THR A 368 1.81 6.58 22.11
CA THR A 368 2.09 6.62 23.56
C THR A 368 3.51 7.11 23.81
N GLY A 369 4.49 6.61 23.06
CA GLY A 369 5.90 7.03 23.16
C GLY A 369 6.11 8.50 22.78
N THR A 370 5.40 9.00 21.76
CA THR A 370 5.43 10.42 21.35
C THR A 370 4.81 11.30 22.43
N TYR A 371 3.68 10.89 23.00
CA TYR A 371 3.05 11.55 24.13
C TYR A 371 3.97 11.56 25.37
N SER A 372 4.52 10.40 25.74
CA SER A 372 5.46 10.28 26.85
C SER A 372 6.69 11.16 26.66
N PHE A 373 7.19 11.27 25.43
CA PHE A 373 8.28 12.20 25.10
C PHE A 373 7.89 13.66 25.37
N LEU A 374 6.71 14.11 24.93
CA LEU A 374 6.21 15.47 25.21
C LEU A 374 6.06 15.73 26.71
N GLN A 375 5.54 14.74 27.44
CA GLN A 375 5.41 14.82 28.90
C GLN A 375 6.78 14.92 29.59
N SER A 376 7.74 14.05 29.22
CA SER A 376 9.10 14.09 29.75
C SER A 376 9.82 15.39 29.41
N TYR A 377 9.65 15.91 28.19
CA TYR A 377 10.21 17.20 27.78
C TYR A 377 9.66 18.34 28.64
N SER A 378 8.35 18.35 28.89
CA SER A 378 7.72 19.33 29.80
C SER A 378 8.28 19.27 31.23
N HIS A 379 8.53 18.06 31.76
CA HIS A 379 9.18 17.90 33.06
C HIS A 379 10.62 18.41 33.08
N LEU A 380 11.40 18.18 32.01
CA LEU A 380 12.77 18.71 31.91
C LEU A 380 12.80 20.25 31.88
N CYS A 381 11.80 20.89 31.28
CA CYS A 381 11.65 22.34 31.26
C CYS A 381 11.36 22.95 32.66
N GLN A 382 10.98 22.14 33.66
CA GLN A 382 10.85 22.58 35.06
C GLN A 382 12.21 22.83 35.74
N HIS A 383 13.31 22.33 35.15
CA HIS A 383 14.69 22.59 35.60
C HIS A 383 15.52 23.29 34.51
N PRO A 384 15.13 24.51 34.09
CA PRO A 384 15.57 25.12 32.84
C PRO A 384 17.07 25.41 32.78
N VAL A 385 17.68 25.84 33.89
CA VAL A 385 19.11 26.17 33.95
C VAL A 385 19.98 24.92 33.81
N HIS A 386 19.55 23.78 34.36
CA HIS A 386 20.27 22.51 34.23
C HIS A 386 20.14 21.97 32.81
N PHE A 387 18.93 21.96 32.26
CA PHE A 387 18.66 21.52 30.89
C PHE A 387 19.42 22.34 29.85
N PHE A 388 19.41 23.67 29.96
CA PHE A 388 20.15 24.57 29.07
C PHE A 388 21.66 24.35 29.12
N LYS A 389 22.21 24.17 30.33
CA LYS A 389 23.65 23.88 30.49
C LYS A 389 24.02 22.55 29.83
N THR A 390 23.22 21.49 30.03
CA THR A 390 23.44 20.20 29.37
C THR A 390 23.40 20.32 27.84
N LEU A 391 22.43 21.05 27.28
CA LEU A 391 22.33 21.30 25.84
C LEU A 391 23.56 22.05 25.29
N ASN A 392 24.07 23.03 26.02
CA ASN A 392 25.23 23.82 25.62
C ASN A 392 26.55 23.01 25.68
N THR A 393 26.64 21.98 26.54
CA THR A 393 27.80 21.07 26.59
C THR A 393 27.92 20.17 25.35
N PHE A 394 26.82 19.87 24.67
CA PHE A 394 26.80 18.98 23.49
C PHE A 394 27.22 19.66 22.17
N THR A 395 27.76 20.88 22.22
CA THR A 395 28.24 21.62 21.02
C THR A 395 27.20 21.64 19.90
N ILE A 396 25.96 21.99 20.25
CA ILE A 396 24.96 22.31 19.24
C ILE A 396 25.42 23.61 18.60
N SER A 397 25.88 23.53 17.34
CA SER A 397 26.02 24.69 16.45
C SER A 397 24.81 25.60 16.65
N VAL A 398 25.04 26.88 16.98
CA VAL A 398 24.00 27.88 17.17
C VAL A 398 23.25 28.05 15.85
N ASP A 399 22.24 27.22 15.63
CA ASP A 399 21.50 27.18 14.38
C ASP A 399 20.49 28.33 14.34
N TYR A 400 20.07 28.72 13.13
CA TYR A 400 19.15 29.84 12.86
C TYR A 400 17.89 29.86 13.76
N GLY A 401 17.42 28.70 14.23
CA GLY A 401 16.27 28.59 15.14
C GLY A 401 16.49 29.16 16.54
N PHE A 402 17.71 29.09 17.09
CA PHE A 402 18.03 29.59 18.43
C PHE A 402 17.84 31.11 18.54
N VAL A 403 18.37 31.84 17.56
CA VAL A 403 18.27 33.31 17.48
C VAL A 403 16.83 33.74 17.21
N THR A 404 16.10 33.02 16.36
CA THR A 404 14.69 33.32 16.06
C THR A 404 13.79 33.14 17.29
N SER A 405 13.99 32.09 18.08
CA SER A 405 13.24 31.86 19.33
C SER A 405 13.57 32.88 20.41
N LEU A 406 14.81 33.37 20.50
CA LEU A 406 15.18 34.47 21.40
C LEU A 406 14.57 35.81 20.99
N GLN A 407 14.50 36.09 19.69
CA GLN A 407 13.85 37.28 19.15
C GLN A 407 12.35 37.32 19.47
N LYS A 408 11.66 36.17 19.42
CA LYS A 408 10.25 36.07 19.84
C LYS A 408 10.02 36.38 21.33
N LEU A 409 11.07 36.28 22.15
CA LEU A 409 11.03 36.55 23.59
C LEU A 409 11.60 37.93 23.96
N ASP A 410 11.84 38.80 22.98
CA ASP A 410 12.49 40.10 23.11
C ASP A 410 13.91 40.03 23.71
N ILE A 411 14.64 38.93 23.50
CA ILE A 411 16.02 38.76 23.96
C ILE A 411 17.00 39.04 22.81
N VAL A 412 17.64 40.21 22.83
CA VAL A 412 18.60 40.65 21.80
C VAL A 412 20.02 40.13 22.12
N LYS A 413 20.20 38.80 22.12
CA LYS A 413 21.49 38.14 22.34
C LYS A 413 21.66 36.97 21.38
N SER A 414 22.85 36.81 20.82
CA SER A 414 23.18 35.73 19.88
C SER A 414 24.08 34.66 20.47
N ASP A 415 24.80 34.96 21.55
CA ASP A 415 25.72 34.03 22.22
C ASP A 415 25.03 33.35 23.43
N PRO A 416 24.83 32.01 23.39
CA PRO A 416 24.24 31.23 24.49
C PRO A 416 24.95 31.41 25.83
N SER A 417 26.25 31.70 25.85
CA SER A 417 27.04 31.85 27.08
C SER A 417 26.80 33.17 27.83
N THR A 418 26.19 34.14 27.15
CA THR A 418 25.92 35.50 27.66
C THR A 418 24.49 35.67 28.22
N LEU A 419 23.69 34.60 28.19
CA LEU A 419 22.35 34.58 28.75
C LEU A 419 22.40 34.50 30.28
N THR A 420 21.67 35.40 30.93
CA THR A 420 21.44 35.37 32.38
C THR A 420 20.57 34.17 32.77
N GLN A 421 20.58 33.77 34.04
CA GLN A 421 19.72 32.67 34.50
C GLN A 421 18.23 32.94 34.23
N GLU A 422 17.80 34.20 34.23
CA GLU A 422 16.42 34.59 33.97
C GLU A 422 16.08 34.53 32.48
N GLU A 423 17.00 34.96 31.60
CA GLU A 423 16.84 34.77 30.15
C GLU A 423 16.87 33.30 29.75
N ILE A 424 17.71 32.47 30.41
CA ILE A 424 17.72 31.01 30.23
C ILE A 424 16.40 30.39 30.66
N ARG A 425 15.82 30.86 31.78
CA ARG A 425 14.48 30.43 32.23
C ARG A 425 13.43 30.80 31.20
N ARG A 426 13.38 32.06 30.77
CA ARG A 426 12.42 32.54 29.75
C ARG A 426 12.58 31.80 28.43
N PHE A 427 13.81 31.49 28.02
CA PHE A 427 14.11 30.74 26.80
C PHE A 427 13.67 29.27 26.89
N VAL A 428 14.04 28.55 27.95
CA VAL A 428 13.69 27.13 28.10
C VAL A 428 12.21 26.93 28.44
N GLN A 429 11.61 27.88 29.16
CA GLN A 429 10.20 27.81 29.55
C GLN A 429 9.29 28.59 28.59
N LEU A 430 9.82 29.22 27.53
CA LEU A 430 9.09 30.05 26.56
C LEU A 430 8.10 31.06 27.18
N ASP A 431 8.42 31.59 28.36
CA ASP A 431 7.51 32.45 29.14
C ASP A 431 6.10 31.86 29.35
N ILE A 432 6.02 30.53 29.45
CA ILE A 432 4.80 29.78 29.74
C ILE A 432 4.33 30.17 31.14
N ASN A 433 3.08 30.60 31.23
CA ASN A 433 2.46 30.92 32.51
C ASN A 433 2.37 29.65 33.37
N LEU A 434 3.01 29.66 34.55
CA LEU A 434 3.05 28.54 35.51
C LEU A 434 1.89 28.57 36.53
N LYS A 435 1.25 29.73 36.73
CA LYS A 435 0.07 29.87 37.63
C LYS A 435 -1.18 29.28 36.99
N THR A 436 -1.29 29.40 35.67
CA THR A 436 -1.89 28.33 34.90
C THR A 436 -0.93 27.15 35.00
N LYS A 437 -1.14 26.17 35.91
CA LYS A 437 -0.44 24.87 35.82
C LYS A 437 -0.89 24.17 34.52
N MET A 438 -0.45 24.70 33.38
CA MET A 438 -0.94 24.50 32.01
C MET A 438 0.10 23.70 31.22
N VAL A 439 0.54 22.58 31.77
CA VAL A 439 0.73 21.44 30.89
C VAL A 439 -0.70 20.92 30.72
N LEU A 440 -1.29 21.00 29.52
CA LEU A 440 -2.69 20.64 29.22
C LEU A 440 -3.82 21.61 29.68
N ASN A 441 -3.92 22.86 29.23
CA ASN A 441 -5.22 23.55 29.38
C ASN A 441 -5.65 24.58 28.32
N VAL A 442 -5.03 24.64 27.14
CA VAL A 442 -5.63 25.33 25.97
C VAL A 442 -6.87 24.57 25.43
N CYS A 443 -7.16 23.38 25.98
CA CYS A 443 -8.35 22.58 25.68
C CYS A 443 -9.24 22.25 26.92
N GLY A 444 -8.99 22.81 28.10
CA GLY A 444 -9.96 22.73 29.21
C GLY A 444 -10.25 21.32 29.78
N LEU A 445 -9.35 20.34 29.67
CA LEU A 445 -9.38 19.05 30.37
C LEU A 445 -7.94 18.50 30.54
N GLN A 446 -7.64 17.95 31.71
CA GLN A 446 -6.37 17.31 32.13
C GLN A 446 -6.01 16.01 31.37
N ASP A 447 -6.64 15.72 30.24
CA ASP A 447 -6.76 14.34 29.79
C ASP A 447 -5.73 13.98 28.71
N ARG A 448 -4.76 13.14 29.08
CA ARG A 448 -3.81 12.43 28.20
C ARG A 448 -4.45 11.98 26.88
N ALA A 449 -5.71 11.54 26.98
CA ALA A 449 -6.59 11.14 25.88
C ALA A 449 -6.60 12.14 24.71
N PHE A 450 -6.70 13.44 24.98
CA PHE A 450 -6.91 14.44 23.93
C PHE A 450 -5.65 14.62 23.05
N LEU A 451 -4.48 14.71 23.67
CA LEU A 451 -3.22 14.88 22.93
C LEU A 451 -2.85 13.62 22.15
N GLU A 452 -3.07 12.44 22.72
CA GLU A 452 -2.92 11.16 21.99
C GLU A 452 -3.87 11.09 20.79
N ASN A 453 -5.11 11.57 20.93
CA ASN A 453 -6.09 11.66 19.84
C ASN A 453 -5.65 12.63 18.73
N GLU A 454 -5.12 13.81 19.08
CA GLU A 454 -4.61 14.74 18.07
C GLU A 454 -3.40 14.16 17.33
N ILE A 455 -2.45 13.51 18.02
CA ILE A 455 -1.32 12.82 17.39
C ILE A 455 -1.82 11.73 16.42
N MET A 456 -2.83 10.96 16.82
CA MET A 456 -3.45 9.95 15.98
C MET A 456 -4.16 10.55 14.75
N ALA A 457 -4.90 11.65 14.94
CA ALA A 457 -5.55 12.38 13.86
C ALA A 457 -4.52 12.96 12.88
N VAL A 458 -3.45 13.57 13.39
CA VAL A 458 -2.33 14.04 12.58
C VAL A 458 -1.71 12.90 11.77
N LEU A 459 -1.44 11.75 12.40
CA LEU A 459 -0.85 10.61 11.71
C LEU A 459 -1.78 10.04 10.62
N SER A 460 -3.08 9.91 10.89
CA SER A 460 -4.06 9.38 9.95
C SER A 460 -4.37 10.34 8.79
N LEU A 461 -4.34 11.66 9.01
CA LEU A 461 -4.66 12.68 8.01
C LEU A 461 -3.44 13.15 7.19
N SER A 462 -2.23 12.77 7.59
CA SER A 462 -0.98 13.15 6.92
C SER A 462 -0.88 12.55 5.52
N THR A 463 -0.38 13.35 4.58
CA THR A 463 -0.23 13.00 3.16
C THR A 463 1.21 12.70 2.74
N SER A 464 2.19 13.01 3.59
CA SER A 464 3.61 12.73 3.38
C SER A 464 4.38 12.88 4.70
N PRO A 465 5.65 12.44 4.80
CA PRO A 465 6.50 12.71 5.96
C PRO A 465 6.68 14.21 6.25
N ARG A 466 6.73 15.04 5.20
CA ARG A 466 6.85 16.49 5.34
C ARG A 466 5.56 17.11 5.87
N ASP A 467 4.41 16.64 5.38
CA ASP A 467 3.09 17.07 5.88
C ASP A 467 2.89 16.63 7.34
N LEU A 468 3.32 15.41 7.71
CA LEU A 468 3.32 14.94 9.09
C LEU A 468 4.10 15.89 10.01
N GLN A 469 5.34 16.22 9.67
CA GLN A 469 6.15 17.15 10.46
C GLN A 469 5.49 18.52 10.55
N HIS A 470 4.97 19.05 9.45
CA HIS A 470 4.29 20.36 9.41
C HIS A 470 3.04 20.41 10.29
N ARG A 471 2.27 19.32 10.33
CA ARG A 471 1.09 19.18 11.20
C ARG A 471 1.49 19.09 12.67
N LEU A 472 2.50 18.28 12.98
CA LEU A 472 3.05 18.18 14.33
C LEU A 472 3.54 19.55 14.81
N ALA A 473 4.31 20.27 13.98
CA ALA A 473 4.83 21.61 14.24
C ALA A 473 3.74 22.61 14.66
N LYS A 474 2.53 22.50 14.10
CA LYS A 474 1.38 23.37 14.41
C LYS A 474 0.59 22.97 15.66
N MET A 475 0.82 21.79 16.22
CA MET A 475 0.09 21.35 17.42
C MET A 475 0.35 22.33 18.56
N VAL A 476 -0.74 22.81 19.16
CA VAL A 476 -0.71 23.77 20.27
C VAL A 476 -0.65 23.00 21.57
N VAL A 477 0.39 23.25 22.36
CA VAL A 477 0.66 22.51 23.61
C VAL A 477 0.50 23.36 24.86
N ALA A 478 0.65 24.68 24.74
CA ALA A 478 0.51 25.62 25.84
C ALA A 478 0.11 27.03 25.35
N ALA A 479 -0.09 27.94 26.31
CA ALA A 479 -0.21 29.37 26.06
C ALA A 479 0.80 30.14 26.94
N SER A 480 1.32 31.26 26.43
CA SER A 480 2.24 32.15 27.14
C SER A 480 1.54 32.96 28.23
N GLN A 481 2.29 33.70 29.05
CA GLN A 481 1.74 34.69 29.98
C GLN A 481 0.92 35.79 29.30
N SER A 482 1.26 36.16 28.06
CA SER A 482 0.51 37.12 27.24
C SER A 482 -0.71 36.52 26.55
N GLY A 483 -0.94 35.20 26.67
CA GLY A 483 -2.06 34.50 26.04
C GLY A 483 -1.81 34.05 24.60
N GLU A 484 -0.57 34.17 24.11
CA GLU A 484 -0.17 33.67 22.79
C GLU A 484 -0.04 32.15 22.79
N LEU A 485 -0.32 31.53 21.65
CA LEU A 485 -0.26 30.06 21.51
C LEU A 485 1.18 29.60 21.39
N VAL A 486 1.53 28.57 22.16
CA VAL A 486 2.84 27.89 22.10
C VAL A 486 2.67 26.56 21.39
N THR A 487 3.39 26.38 20.29
CA THR A 487 3.33 25.19 19.43
C THR A 487 4.49 24.21 19.72
N THR A 488 4.43 23.00 19.16
CA THR A 488 5.57 22.07 19.25
C THR A 488 6.80 22.55 18.46
N GLU A 489 6.60 23.41 17.45
CA GLU A 489 7.69 24.05 16.72
C GLU A 489 8.41 25.08 17.60
N ASP A 490 7.66 25.85 18.40
CA ASP A 490 8.26 26.81 19.33
C ASP A 490 9.14 26.10 20.38
N LEU A 491 8.80 24.86 20.74
CA LEU A 491 9.61 23.98 21.59
C LEU A 491 10.78 23.31 20.85
N GLY A 492 10.86 23.41 19.53
CA GLY A 492 11.90 22.77 18.71
C GLY A 492 11.83 21.24 18.69
N VAL A 493 10.67 20.64 18.97
CA VAL A 493 10.53 19.16 19.09
C VAL A 493 9.85 18.50 17.90
N SER A 494 9.27 19.27 16.97
CA SER A 494 8.48 18.75 15.84
C SER A 494 9.20 17.68 15.01
N ALA A 495 10.50 17.87 14.74
CA ALA A 495 11.34 16.93 14.00
C ALA A 495 11.53 15.59 14.74
N VAL A 496 11.67 15.64 16.08
CA VAL A 496 11.81 14.45 16.92
C VAL A 496 10.48 13.69 16.95
N LEU A 497 9.35 14.38 17.07
CA LEU A 497 8.03 13.76 17.00
C LEU A 497 7.82 13.06 15.65
N ALA A 498 8.17 13.73 14.56
CA ALA A 498 8.09 13.16 13.22
C ALA A 498 8.97 11.92 13.06
N LEU A 499 10.18 11.92 13.64
CA LEU A 499 11.08 10.77 13.64
C LEU A 499 10.48 9.56 14.37
N LEU A 500 9.87 9.77 15.55
CA LEU A 500 9.20 8.72 16.33
C LEU A 500 8.01 8.09 15.59
N LEU A 501 7.32 8.90 14.78
CA LEU A 501 6.13 8.50 14.02
C LEU A 501 6.45 8.05 12.58
N ASN A 502 7.69 8.19 12.10
CA ASN A 502 8.04 7.91 10.71
C ASN A 502 7.75 6.45 10.28
N ASN A 503 8.05 5.49 11.15
CA ASN A 503 7.69 4.08 10.90
C ASN A 503 6.19 3.81 11.08
N ALA A 504 5.53 4.61 11.91
CA ALA A 504 4.09 4.53 12.14
C ALA A 504 3.28 5.10 10.98
N LEU A 505 3.88 5.95 10.13
CA LEU A 505 3.23 6.52 8.94
C LEU A 505 3.09 5.50 7.78
N LYS A 506 3.93 4.46 7.76
CA LYS A 506 3.96 3.43 6.71
C LYS A 506 2.80 2.43 6.87
N PRO A 507 1.90 2.26 5.88
CA PRO A 507 0.82 1.26 5.95
C PRO A 507 1.32 -0.19 6.07
N CYS A 508 0.56 -1.06 6.75
CA CYS A 508 0.89 -2.47 6.90
C CYS A 508 0.11 -3.32 5.88
N LEU A 509 0.82 -3.90 4.91
CA LEU A 509 0.30 -4.86 3.94
C LEU A 509 0.03 -6.21 4.62
N MET A 510 -1.20 -6.69 4.46
CA MET A 510 -1.68 -8.01 4.87
C MET A 510 -2.61 -8.57 3.77
N GLN A 511 -3.34 -9.64 4.06
CA GLN A 511 -4.24 -10.27 3.09
C GLN A 511 -5.50 -10.83 3.72
N THR A 512 -6.54 -11.00 2.89
CA THR A 512 -7.75 -11.75 3.24
C THR A 512 -7.54 -13.26 3.06
N LEU A 513 -8.53 -14.05 3.51
CA LEU A 513 -8.56 -15.52 3.32
C LEU A 513 -8.41 -15.96 1.85
N GLU A 514 -8.95 -15.19 0.90
CA GLU A 514 -8.84 -15.49 -0.54
C GLU A 514 -7.55 -14.94 -1.16
N GLY A 515 -6.69 -14.29 -0.38
CA GLY A 515 -5.43 -13.69 -0.84
C GLY A 515 -5.59 -12.33 -1.51
N THR A 516 -6.69 -11.61 -1.24
CA THR A 516 -6.87 -10.21 -1.65
C THR A 516 -6.01 -9.31 -0.77
N PRO A 517 -5.26 -8.34 -1.33
CA PRO A 517 -4.41 -7.47 -0.53
C PRO A 517 -5.23 -6.49 0.32
N ALA A 518 -4.75 -6.25 1.55
CA ALA A 518 -5.36 -5.32 2.48
C ALA A 518 -4.31 -4.48 3.20
N PHE A 519 -4.59 -3.20 3.38
CA PHE A 519 -3.85 -2.36 4.33
C PHE A 519 -4.59 -2.32 5.65
N VAL A 520 -3.86 -2.65 6.72
CA VAL A 520 -4.24 -2.39 8.09
C VAL A 520 -3.41 -1.23 8.58
N HIS A 521 -4.05 -0.12 8.96
CA HIS A 521 -3.32 1.05 9.41
C HIS A 521 -4.05 1.87 10.46
N ILE A 522 -3.39 2.89 11.00
CA ILE A 522 -3.99 3.70 12.05
C ILE A 522 -5.28 4.36 11.57
N ALA A 523 -6.28 4.36 12.44
CA ALA A 523 -7.58 4.97 12.18
C ALA A 523 -8.01 5.81 13.38
N HIS A 524 -8.40 7.05 13.11
CA HIS A 524 -9.17 7.88 14.05
C HIS A 524 -10.67 7.64 13.81
N ASP A 525 -11.15 7.97 12.60
CA ASP A 525 -12.51 7.66 12.11
C ASP A 525 -12.50 6.85 10.80
N SER A 526 -11.36 6.80 10.11
CA SER A 526 -11.17 6.09 8.85
C SER A 526 -9.74 5.59 8.76
N PRO A 527 -9.43 4.64 7.86
CA PRO A 527 -8.06 4.31 7.52
C PRO A 527 -7.25 5.56 7.15
N SER A 528 -5.94 5.47 7.36
CA SER A 528 -5.04 6.60 7.08
C SER A 528 -5.05 6.99 5.60
N VAL A 529 -4.94 8.28 5.33
CA VAL A 529 -4.80 8.86 3.99
C VAL A 529 -3.63 8.24 3.21
N MET A 530 -2.53 7.89 3.88
CA MET A 530 -1.39 7.23 3.23
C MET A 530 -1.74 5.85 2.68
N ALA A 531 -2.52 5.05 3.41
CA ALA A 531 -2.96 3.74 2.97
C ALA A 531 -3.82 3.86 1.71
N ASP A 532 -4.81 4.74 1.73
CA ASP A 532 -5.71 4.97 0.60
C ASP A 532 -4.96 5.48 -0.62
N LYS A 533 -4.07 6.48 -0.47
CA LYS A 533 -3.27 7.01 -1.57
C LYS A 533 -2.39 5.95 -2.22
N ILE A 534 -1.71 5.13 -1.42
CA ILE A 534 -0.87 4.05 -1.94
C ILE A 534 -1.72 3.01 -2.65
N ALA A 535 -2.83 2.57 -2.03
CA ALA A 535 -3.73 1.58 -2.61
C ALA A 535 -4.31 2.07 -3.95
N LEU A 536 -4.76 3.33 -4.03
CA LEU A 536 -5.37 3.92 -5.23
C LEU A 536 -4.38 3.97 -6.40
N LYS A 537 -3.12 4.29 -6.13
CA LYS A 537 -2.04 4.25 -7.14
C LYS A 537 -1.69 2.83 -7.58
N LEU A 538 -1.69 1.88 -6.65
CA LEU A 538 -1.34 0.48 -6.94
C LEU A 538 -2.42 -0.19 -7.81
N VAL A 539 -3.70 -0.04 -7.46
CA VAL A 539 -4.82 -0.65 -8.21
C VAL A 539 -4.99 -0.06 -9.61
N GLY A 540 -4.48 1.16 -9.85
CA GLY A 540 -4.58 1.88 -11.12
C GLY A 540 -6.02 2.22 -11.53
N SER A 541 -6.17 2.97 -12.64
CA SER A 541 -7.46 3.54 -13.09
C SER A 541 -8.66 2.59 -13.27
N GLN A 542 -8.40 1.28 -13.45
CA GLN A 542 -9.44 0.27 -13.65
C GLN A 542 -9.72 -0.56 -12.38
N GLY A 543 -8.93 -0.36 -11.34
CA GLY A 543 -9.07 -1.08 -10.08
C GLY A 543 -9.84 -0.29 -9.03
N PHE A 544 -10.07 -0.92 -7.88
CA PHE A 544 -10.92 -0.42 -6.81
C PHE A 544 -10.20 -0.45 -5.46
N VAL A 545 -10.32 0.62 -4.70
CA VAL A 545 -9.98 0.64 -3.27
C VAL A 545 -11.26 0.70 -2.47
N VAL A 546 -11.43 -0.25 -1.56
CA VAL A 546 -12.57 -0.32 -0.64
C VAL A 546 -12.07 0.09 0.74
N SER A 547 -12.47 1.27 1.20
CA SER A 547 -12.12 1.80 2.52
C SER A 547 -13.34 1.83 3.42
N ASP A 548 -13.15 1.62 4.72
CA ASP A 548 -14.21 1.73 5.72
C ASP A 548 -14.26 3.11 6.39
N THR A 549 -15.39 3.38 7.03
CA THR A 549 -15.54 4.47 8.00
C THR A 549 -16.04 3.91 9.33
N ALA A 550 -15.57 4.48 10.43
CA ALA A 550 -16.05 4.16 11.76
C ALA A 550 -17.51 4.63 11.94
N HIS A 551 -18.33 3.85 12.63
CA HIS A 551 -19.74 4.18 12.91
C HIS A 551 -20.62 4.29 11.64
N GLY A 552 -21.79 4.93 11.77
CA GLY A 552 -22.77 5.08 10.69
C GLY A 552 -22.54 6.31 9.81
N ALA A 553 -23.35 6.44 8.76
CA ALA A 553 -23.23 7.52 7.78
C ALA A 553 -23.44 8.93 8.37
N ASP A 554 -24.17 9.04 9.47
CA ASP A 554 -24.35 10.29 10.21
C ASP A 554 -23.05 10.81 10.85
N VAL A 555 -22.15 9.92 11.29
CA VAL A 555 -20.91 10.30 11.98
C VAL A 555 -19.68 10.01 11.13
N GLY A 556 -19.47 8.74 10.78
CA GLY A 556 -18.26 8.27 10.12
C GLY A 556 -18.06 8.85 8.74
N MET A 557 -19.08 8.69 7.90
CA MET A 557 -19.05 9.17 6.52
C MET A 557 -19.02 10.70 6.46
N GLU A 558 -19.76 11.39 7.34
CA GLU A 558 -19.72 12.86 7.45
C GLU A 558 -18.28 13.34 7.72
N ARG A 559 -17.61 12.79 8.73
CA ARG A 559 -16.23 13.15 9.08
C ARG A 559 -15.26 12.75 7.96
N PHE A 560 -15.44 11.57 7.38
CA PHE A 560 -14.61 11.09 6.29
C PHE A 560 -14.67 12.03 5.07
N PHE A 561 -15.85 12.51 4.69
CA PHE A 561 -15.98 13.47 3.60
C PHE A 561 -15.52 14.88 3.98
N ASN A 562 -15.93 15.42 5.12
CA ASN A 562 -15.65 16.81 5.47
C ASN A 562 -14.29 17.03 6.12
N ILE A 563 -13.56 15.99 6.52
CA ILE A 563 -12.21 16.07 7.11
C ILE A 563 -11.20 15.26 6.30
N THR A 564 -11.39 13.95 6.16
CA THR A 564 -10.41 13.06 5.50
C THR A 564 -10.26 13.38 4.00
N CYS A 565 -11.36 13.53 3.26
CA CYS A 565 -11.33 13.87 1.83
C CYS A 565 -10.77 15.28 1.59
N ARG A 566 -11.08 16.24 2.46
CA ARG A 566 -10.49 17.60 2.41
C ARG A 566 -8.98 17.57 2.63
N SER A 567 -8.53 16.84 3.65
CA SER A 567 -7.12 16.72 4.01
C SER A 567 -6.31 16.00 2.93
N SER A 568 -6.88 14.93 2.36
CA SER A 568 -6.21 14.08 1.39
C SER A 568 -6.26 14.61 -0.05
N GLY A 569 -7.32 15.34 -0.40
CA GLY A 569 -7.69 15.69 -1.77
C GLY A 569 -8.35 14.55 -2.55
N LEU A 570 -8.62 13.40 -1.91
CA LEU A 570 -9.27 12.26 -2.54
C LEU A 570 -10.78 12.47 -2.64
N GLN A 571 -11.38 11.92 -3.69
CA GLN A 571 -12.81 11.98 -3.94
C GLN A 571 -13.34 10.56 -4.14
N PRO A 572 -14.32 10.11 -3.34
CA PRO A 572 -14.96 8.82 -3.52
C PRO A 572 -15.81 8.78 -4.79
N ASP A 573 -15.90 7.61 -5.43
CA ASP A 573 -16.76 7.35 -6.58
C ASP A 573 -18.10 6.72 -6.18
N VAL A 574 -18.13 5.88 -5.14
CA VAL A 574 -19.31 5.10 -4.71
C VAL A 574 -19.37 5.01 -3.19
N VAL A 575 -20.58 5.10 -2.65
CA VAL A 575 -20.86 4.82 -1.24
C VAL A 575 -21.58 3.48 -1.12
N VAL A 576 -21.10 2.60 -0.24
CA VAL A 576 -21.78 1.38 0.15
C VAL A 576 -22.35 1.57 1.56
N LEU A 577 -23.67 1.46 1.70
CA LEU A 577 -24.36 1.61 2.98
C LEU A 577 -24.75 0.22 3.51
N VAL A 578 -24.09 -0.23 4.58
CA VAL A 578 -24.34 -1.52 5.23
C VAL A 578 -25.55 -1.44 6.16
N VAL A 579 -26.43 -2.42 6.06
CA VAL A 579 -27.63 -2.54 6.88
C VAL A 579 -27.90 -4.00 7.25
N THR A 580 -28.49 -4.22 8.42
CA THR A 580 -28.93 -5.55 8.86
C THR A 580 -30.40 -5.50 9.30
N VAL A 581 -31.12 -6.60 9.08
CA VAL A 581 -32.54 -6.73 9.47
C VAL A 581 -32.71 -6.55 10.98
N ARG A 582 -31.79 -7.13 11.77
CA ARG A 582 -31.76 -7.02 13.24
C ARG A 582 -31.60 -5.58 13.73
N ALA A 583 -30.70 -4.81 13.13
CA ALA A 583 -30.47 -3.42 13.53
C ALA A 583 -31.68 -2.56 13.17
N LEU A 584 -32.28 -2.75 11.99
CA LEU A 584 -33.52 -2.05 11.62
C LEU A 584 -34.69 -2.38 12.55
N LYS A 585 -34.86 -3.64 12.95
CA LYS A 585 -35.89 -3.99 13.95
C LYS A 585 -35.70 -3.24 15.27
N MET A 586 -34.46 -3.08 15.73
CA MET A 586 -34.15 -2.28 16.92
C MET A 586 -34.45 -0.78 16.69
N HIS A 587 -34.13 -0.25 15.51
CA HIS A 587 -34.53 1.12 15.13
C HIS A 587 -36.04 1.31 15.00
N GLY A 588 -36.80 0.24 14.78
CA GLY A 588 -38.27 0.23 14.81
C GLY A 588 -38.91 0.09 16.20
N GLY A 589 -38.10 0.09 17.27
CA GLY A 589 -38.58 -0.05 18.66
C GLY A 589 -38.50 -1.49 19.21
N GLY A 590 -37.82 -2.40 18.51
CA GLY A 590 -37.59 -3.76 18.98
C GLY A 590 -36.61 -3.83 20.17
N PRO A 591 -36.65 -4.93 20.96
CA PRO A 591 -35.79 -5.10 22.12
C PRO A 591 -34.31 -5.27 21.72
N ARG A 592 -33.40 -5.13 22.69
CA ARG A 592 -31.94 -5.35 22.51
C ARG A 592 -31.57 -6.82 22.20
N VAL A 593 -32.54 -7.73 22.21
CA VAL A 593 -32.37 -9.17 21.96
C VAL A 593 -33.07 -9.51 20.64
N MET A 594 -32.51 -10.48 19.89
CA MET A 594 -33.04 -10.86 18.58
C MET A 594 -34.49 -11.35 18.66
N VAL A 595 -35.38 -10.73 17.88
CA VAL A 595 -36.75 -11.20 17.63
C VAL A 595 -36.85 -11.64 16.17
N SER A 596 -37.23 -12.88 15.91
CA SER A 596 -37.46 -13.41 14.57
C SER A 596 -38.85 -13.02 14.04
N GLY A 597 -38.96 -12.72 12.73
CA GLY A 597 -40.25 -12.70 12.03
C GLY A 597 -41.19 -11.55 12.35
N ASN A 598 -40.68 -10.33 12.61
CA ASN A 598 -41.54 -9.15 12.87
C ASN A 598 -41.36 -8.08 11.77
N LEU A 599 -42.19 -8.19 10.72
CA LEU A 599 -42.18 -7.27 9.59
C LEU A 599 -42.67 -5.85 9.96
N GLU A 600 -43.53 -5.71 10.96
CA GLU A 600 -44.04 -4.39 11.37
C GLU A 600 -42.94 -3.54 12.02
N LEU A 601 -42.17 -4.13 12.95
CA LEU A 601 -41.00 -3.47 13.54
C LEU A 601 -39.96 -3.14 12.48
N LEU A 602 -39.71 -4.07 11.55
CA LEU A 602 -38.77 -3.85 10.46
C LEU A 602 -39.21 -2.68 9.56
N LEU A 603 -40.50 -2.60 9.22
CA LEU A 603 -41.05 -1.51 8.43
C LEU A 603 -40.93 -0.16 9.15
N LYS A 604 -41.20 -0.10 10.45
CA LYS A 604 -40.97 1.11 11.27
C LYS A 604 -39.50 1.52 11.24
N GLY A 605 -38.59 0.54 11.35
CA GLY A 605 -37.15 0.75 11.25
C GLY A 605 -36.65 1.26 9.90
N CYS A 606 -37.39 1.01 8.81
CA CYS A 606 -37.02 1.50 7.47
C CYS A 606 -37.07 3.03 7.36
N SER A 607 -37.75 3.73 8.28
CA SER A 607 -37.64 5.19 8.42
C SER A 607 -36.20 5.64 8.70
N HIS A 608 -35.48 4.89 9.55
CA HIS A 608 -34.07 5.13 9.85
C HIS A 608 -33.18 4.81 8.65
N LEU A 609 -33.44 3.71 7.95
CA LEU A 609 -32.74 3.37 6.70
C LEU A 609 -32.87 4.51 5.68
N LYS A 610 -34.08 5.03 5.49
CA LYS A 610 -34.32 6.17 4.60
C LYS A 610 -33.47 7.37 4.99
N LYS A 611 -33.48 7.75 6.27
CA LYS A 611 -32.66 8.88 6.76
C LYS A 611 -31.15 8.67 6.50
N GLN A 612 -30.65 7.46 6.70
CA GLN A 612 -29.23 7.16 6.44
C GLN A 612 -28.89 7.14 4.95
N VAL A 613 -29.83 6.70 4.10
CA VAL A 613 -29.70 6.84 2.65
C VAL A 613 -29.68 8.31 2.23
N ASP A 614 -30.57 9.14 2.78
CA ASP A 614 -30.60 10.59 2.50
C ASP A 614 -29.25 11.25 2.87
N ASN A 615 -28.68 10.86 4.01
CA ASN A 615 -27.34 11.29 4.43
C ASN A 615 -26.26 10.81 3.44
N ALA A 616 -26.29 9.54 3.03
CA ALA A 616 -25.33 8.97 2.07
C ALA A 616 -25.38 9.62 0.69
N MET A 617 -26.57 10.04 0.24
CA MET A 617 -26.76 10.73 -1.04
C MET A 617 -26.43 12.23 -0.98
N SER A 618 -26.28 12.81 0.22
CA SER A 618 -26.13 14.27 0.40
C SER A 618 -24.90 14.86 -0.31
N ASN A 619 -23.88 14.04 -0.58
CA ASN A 619 -22.64 14.44 -1.26
C ASN A 619 -22.66 14.22 -2.79
N GLY A 620 -23.79 13.75 -3.34
CA GLY A 620 -24.01 13.59 -4.77
C GLY A 620 -23.54 12.27 -5.39
N LEU A 621 -23.01 11.35 -4.57
CA LEU A 621 -22.47 10.06 -5.02
C LEU A 621 -23.55 8.97 -5.17
N PRO A 622 -23.38 8.02 -6.09
CA PRO A 622 -24.23 6.84 -6.15
C PRO A 622 -24.07 5.99 -4.87
N VAL A 623 -25.19 5.58 -4.30
CA VAL A 623 -25.25 4.76 -3.09
C VAL A 623 -25.72 3.35 -3.44
N VAL A 624 -25.01 2.32 -2.97
CA VAL A 624 -25.44 0.92 -3.05
C VAL A 624 -25.68 0.39 -1.63
N VAL A 625 -26.88 -0.11 -1.34
CA VAL A 625 -27.21 -0.64 -0.01
C VAL A 625 -26.83 -2.11 0.07
N ALA A 626 -25.98 -2.46 1.03
CA ALA A 626 -25.55 -3.83 1.30
C ALA A 626 -26.32 -4.38 2.52
N VAL A 627 -27.29 -5.25 2.27
CA VAL A 627 -28.06 -5.95 3.32
C VAL A 627 -27.26 -7.16 3.77
N ASN A 628 -26.54 -7.04 4.88
CA ASN A 628 -25.72 -8.12 5.44
C ASN A 628 -26.62 -9.15 6.14
N VAL A 629 -26.63 -10.38 5.60
CA VAL A 629 -27.58 -11.44 5.93
C VAL A 629 -27.12 -12.25 7.14
N PHE A 630 -28.01 -12.46 8.10
CA PHE A 630 -27.82 -13.37 9.21
C PHE A 630 -28.70 -14.62 9.12
N SER A 631 -28.31 -15.68 9.85
CA SER A 631 -29.02 -16.97 9.86
C SER A 631 -30.46 -16.90 10.37
N SER A 632 -30.79 -15.89 11.17
CA SER A 632 -32.13 -15.66 11.72
C SER A 632 -33.05 -14.84 10.82
N ASP A 633 -32.53 -14.28 9.72
CA ASP A 633 -33.27 -13.40 8.84
C ASP A 633 -34.11 -14.21 7.86
N THR A 634 -35.38 -13.85 7.71
CA THR A 634 -36.29 -14.49 6.75
C THR A 634 -36.18 -13.84 5.37
N GLU A 635 -36.50 -14.58 4.32
CA GLU A 635 -36.43 -14.04 2.96
C GLU A 635 -37.39 -12.85 2.75
N ALA A 636 -38.57 -12.89 3.38
CA ALA A 636 -39.54 -11.79 3.37
C ALA A 636 -39.00 -10.53 4.05
N GLU A 637 -38.28 -10.65 5.18
CA GLU A 637 -37.63 -9.51 5.83
C GLU A 637 -36.54 -8.90 4.93
N LEU A 638 -35.72 -9.74 4.29
CA LEU A 638 -34.65 -9.30 3.40
C LEU A 638 -35.19 -8.59 2.16
N GLU A 639 -36.24 -9.13 1.54
CA GLU A 639 -36.92 -8.49 0.40
C GLU A 639 -37.56 -7.16 0.78
N LEU A 640 -38.18 -7.07 1.96
CA LEU A 640 -38.76 -5.82 2.46
C LEU A 640 -37.69 -4.72 2.53
N VAL A 641 -36.54 -5.01 3.13
CA VAL A 641 -35.44 -4.04 3.26
C VAL A 641 -34.90 -3.62 1.88
N CYS A 642 -34.65 -4.57 0.97
CA CYS A 642 -34.20 -4.25 -0.37
C CYS A 642 -35.21 -3.38 -1.14
N ASN A 643 -36.51 -3.68 -1.03
CA ASN A 643 -37.55 -2.93 -1.71
C ASN A 643 -37.70 -1.51 -1.13
N GLN A 644 -37.66 -1.37 0.20
CA GLN A 644 -37.67 -0.06 0.86
C GLN A 644 -36.44 0.77 0.48
N ALA A 645 -35.25 0.17 0.44
CA ALA A 645 -34.04 0.86 -0.02
C ALA A 645 -34.14 1.33 -1.48
N ARG A 646 -34.64 0.50 -2.41
CA ARG A 646 -34.78 0.91 -3.82
C ARG A 646 -35.78 2.06 -3.99
N GLN A 647 -36.79 2.16 -3.14
CA GLN A 647 -37.76 3.26 -3.16
C GLN A 647 -37.18 4.61 -2.71
N THR A 648 -36.00 4.64 -2.07
CA THR A 648 -35.34 5.88 -1.62
C THR A 648 -34.36 6.46 -2.64
N GLY A 649 -34.28 5.91 -3.86
CA GLY A 649 -33.47 6.47 -4.95
C GLY A 649 -31.99 6.05 -4.96
N VAL A 650 -31.63 5.03 -4.17
CA VAL A 650 -30.29 4.39 -4.25
C VAL A 650 -30.07 3.76 -5.62
N PHE A 651 -28.81 3.56 -5.99
CA PHE A 651 -28.44 2.91 -7.25
C PHE A 651 -28.91 1.44 -7.27
N ASP A 652 -28.64 0.70 -6.19
CA ASP A 652 -29.17 -0.66 -5.99
C ASP A 652 -29.16 -1.02 -4.49
N ALA A 653 -29.88 -2.09 -4.14
CA ALA A 653 -29.87 -2.71 -2.83
C ALA A 653 -29.70 -4.23 -2.99
N VAL A 654 -28.68 -4.79 -2.35
CA VAL A 654 -28.24 -6.18 -2.57
C VAL A 654 -28.04 -6.93 -1.26
N LYS A 655 -28.40 -8.21 -1.27
CA LYS A 655 -28.18 -9.13 -0.14
C LYS A 655 -26.73 -9.61 -0.17
N CYS A 656 -26.07 -9.62 0.98
CA CYS A 656 -24.68 -10.02 1.14
C CYS A 656 -24.57 -11.18 2.13
N THR A 657 -23.95 -12.28 1.71
CA THR A 657 -23.71 -13.48 2.52
C THR A 657 -22.22 -13.76 2.70
N ASN A 658 -21.40 -12.73 2.57
CA ASN A 658 -19.93 -12.80 2.56
C ASN A 658 -19.32 -13.28 3.89
N TRP A 659 -20.02 -13.09 5.01
CA TRP A 659 -19.60 -13.69 6.28
C TRP A 659 -19.56 -15.23 6.20
N SER A 660 -20.48 -15.86 5.47
CA SER A 660 -20.54 -17.33 5.33
C SER A 660 -19.96 -17.88 4.02
N HIS A 661 -19.88 -17.07 2.96
CA HIS A 661 -19.44 -17.51 1.63
C HIS A 661 -18.21 -16.75 1.08
N GLY A 662 -17.55 -15.91 1.89
CA GLY A 662 -16.39 -15.15 1.45
C GLY A 662 -16.73 -14.17 0.31
N GLY A 663 -15.82 -14.00 -0.64
CA GLY A 663 -16.04 -13.10 -1.79
C GLY A 663 -17.24 -13.50 -2.66
N ALA A 664 -17.55 -14.81 -2.74
CA ALA A 664 -18.71 -15.28 -3.51
C ALA A 664 -20.03 -14.72 -2.97
N GLY A 665 -20.11 -14.49 -1.64
CA GLY A 665 -21.29 -13.92 -0.99
C GLY A 665 -21.48 -12.42 -1.19
N ALA A 666 -20.51 -11.71 -1.77
CA ALA A 666 -20.58 -10.29 -2.10
C ALA A 666 -20.48 -10.02 -3.62
N LEU A 667 -20.62 -11.06 -4.47
CA LEU A 667 -20.48 -10.92 -5.92
C LEU A 667 -21.50 -9.94 -6.52
N ALA A 668 -22.76 -10.01 -6.10
CA ALA A 668 -23.81 -9.09 -6.55
C ALA A 668 -23.52 -7.64 -6.13
N LEU A 669 -22.95 -7.44 -4.94
CA LEU A 669 -22.51 -6.12 -4.47
C LEU A 669 -21.36 -5.59 -5.32
N ALA A 670 -20.35 -6.41 -5.60
CA ALA A 670 -19.22 -6.02 -6.44
C ALA A 670 -19.66 -5.60 -7.85
N GLN A 671 -20.56 -6.36 -8.48
CA GLN A 671 -21.11 -6.01 -9.80
C GLN A 671 -21.90 -4.71 -9.77
N SER A 672 -22.67 -4.46 -8.70
CA SER A 672 -23.45 -3.24 -8.53
C SER A 672 -22.55 -2.02 -8.30
N VAL A 673 -21.51 -2.17 -7.48
CA VAL A 673 -20.49 -1.14 -7.24
C VAL A 673 -19.71 -0.81 -8.51
N GLN A 674 -19.35 -1.81 -9.31
CA GLN A 674 -18.65 -1.60 -10.59
C GLN A 674 -19.49 -0.73 -11.53
N LYS A 675 -20.79 -1.05 -11.68
CA LYS A 675 -21.73 -0.26 -12.49
C LYS A 675 -21.97 1.14 -11.91
N ALA A 676 -22.09 1.26 -10.58
CA ALA A 676 -22.25 2.55 -9.92
C ALA A 676 -21.04 3.46 -10.16
N ALA A 677 -19.82 2.92 -10.15
CA ALA A 677 -18.58 3.67 -10.36
C ALA A 677 -18.39 4.19 -11.80
N GLU A 678 -19.17 3.68 -12.76
CA GLU A 678 -19.22 4.21 -14.14
C GLU A 678 -20.03 5.51 -14.21
N MET A 679 -20.96 5.74 -13.27
CA MET A 679 -21.74 6.96 -13.19
C MET A 679 -20.91 8.11 -12.63
N ARG A 680 -20.36 8.96 -13.51
CA ARG A 680 -19.65 10.16 -13.09
C ARG A 680 -20.61 11.19 -12.50
N ARG A 681 -20.60 11.32 -11.17
CA ARG A 681 -21.32 12.35 -10.43
C ARG A 681 -20.33 13.29 -9.75
N PRO A 682 -20.55 14.62 -9.75
CA PRO A 682 -19.71 15.54 -9.02
C PRO A 682 -19.87 15.34 -7.50
N PHE A 683 -18.75 15.14 -6.81
CA PHE A 683 -18.68 15.10 -5.35
C PHE A 683 -18.72 16.53 -4.78
N HIS A 684 -19.53 16.74 -3.74
CA HIS A 684 -19.61 18.01 -3.03
C HIS A 684 -19.47 17.80 -1.53
N PHE A 685 -18.88 18.77 -0.84
CA PHE A 685 -18.85 18.80 0.62
C PHE A 685 -20.17 19.34 1.19
N LEU A 686 -20.47 19.01 2.44
CA LEU A 686 -21.73 19.40 3.10
C LEU A 686 -21.82 20.92 3.35
N TYR A 687 -20.69 21.57 3.56
CA TYR A 687 -20.56 23.00 3.86
C TYR A 687 -19.26 23.57 3.26
N ASP A 688 -19.16 24.90 3.14
CA ASP A 688 -17.92 25.59 2.75
C ASP A 688 -17.06 25.91 3.99
N LEU A 689 -15.72 25.96 3.85
CA LEU A 689 -14.82 26.35 4.93
C LEU A 689 -14.90 27.84 5.30
N GLN A 690 -15.34 28.69 4.38
CA GLN A 690 -15.54 30.13 4.62
C GLN A 690 -16.86 30.44 5.32
N MET A 691 -17.75 29.46 5.45
CA MET A 691 -19.00 29.60 6.21
C MET A 691 -18.69 29.91 7.69
N PRO A 692 -19.47 30.75 8.38
CA PRO A 692 -19.31 30.96 9.82
C PRO A 692 -19.36 29.64 10.59
N VAL A 693 -18.50 29.48 11.61
CA VAL A 693 -18.37 28.19 12.33
C VAL A 693 -19.71 27.70 12.86
N ILE A 694 -20.48 28.60 13.49
CA ILE A 694 -21.80 28.26 14.05
C ILE A 694 -22.74 27.71 12.97
N ASP A 695 -22.70 28.27 11.76
CA ASP A 695 -23.53 27.83 10.64
C ASP A 695 -23.08 26.46 10.12
N LYS A 696 -21.76 26.17 10.09
CA LYS A 696 -21.25 24.82 9.80
C LYS A 696 -21.81 23.79 10.78
N ILE A 697 -21.78 24.11 12.07
CA ILE A 697 -22.27 23.23 13.15
C ILE A 697 -23.76 22.96 12.98
N LYS A 698 -24.55 24.02 12.81
CA LYS A 698 -25.99 23.91 12.56
C LYS A 698 -26.28 23.12 11.29
N LYS A 699 -25.51 23.33 10.22
CA LYS A 699 -25.66 22.61 8.96
C LYS A 699 -25.46 21.11 9.14
N VAL A 700 -24.41 20.68 9.85
CA VAL A 700 -24.17 19.26 10.17
C VAL A 700 -25.33 18.72 11.03
N ALA A 701 -25.69 19.41 12.12
CA ALA A 701 -26.73 18.95 13.04
C ALA A 701 -28.11 18.81 12.36
N GLN A 702 -28.50 19.78 11.53
CA GLN A 702 -29.79 19.76 10.84
C GLN A 702 -29.79 18.76 9.68
N SER A 703 -28.73 18.75 8.86
CA SER A 703 -28.71 17.94 7.63
C SER A 703 -28.46 16.46 7.95
N MET A 704 -27.49 16.13 8.80
CA MET A 704 -27.11 14.74 9.09
C MET A 704 -27.95 14.14 10.20
N TYR A 705 -28.18 14.88 11.30
CA TYR A 705 -28.85 14.33 12.48
C TYR A 705 -30.37 14.57 12.48
N GLY A 706 -30.85 15.60 11.77
CA GLY A 706 -32.25 16.03 11.85
C GLY A 706 -32.56 16.83 13.11
N ALA A 707 -31.55 17.40 13.77
CA ALA A 707 -31.75 18.27 14.92
C ALA A 707 -32.50 19.55 14.50
N LYS A 708 -33.34 20.07 15.39
CA LYS A 708 -34.06 21.34 15.18
C LYS A 708 -33.10 22.52 15.24
N ASP A 709 -32.27 22.56 16.29
CA ASP A 709 -31.23 23.57 16.48
C ASP A 709 -30.07 23.01 17.30
N VAL A 710 -29.08 23.86 17.56
CA VAL A 710 -27.91 23.57 18.38
C VAL A 710 -27.86 24.58 19.54
N GLU A 711 -27.62 24.08 20.75
CA GLU A 711 -27.47 24.89 21.96
C GLU A 711 -26.03 24.81 22.47
N PHE A 712 -25.43 25.97 22.77
CA PHE A 712 -24.05 26.03 23.25
C PHE A 712 -24.00 26.38 24.73
N SER A 713 -23.23 25.61 25.50
CA SER A 713 -22.90 25.96 26.89
C SER A 713 -22.11 27.29 26.96
N PRO A 714 -22.10 27.99 28.11
CA PRO A 714 -21.28 29.19 28.28
C PRO A 714 -19.79 28.94 27.99
N LYS A 715 -19.26 27.79 28.44
CA LYS A 715 -17.88 27.36 28.19
C LYS A 715 -17.61 27.16 26.70
N ALA A 716 -18.52 26.50 25.99
CA ALA A 716 -18.40 26.26 24.55
C ALA A 716 -18.42 27.57 23.75
N LYS A 717 -19.29 28.53 24.11
CA LYS A 717 -19.35 29.84 23.46
C LYS A 717 -18.05 30.62 23.64
N GLU A 718 -17.54 30.71 24.86
CA GLU A 718 -16.31 31.43 25.18
C GLU A 718 -15.11 30.86 24.39
N LYS A 719 -14.95 29.53 24.37
CA LYS A 719 -13.90 28.88 23.57
C LYS A 719 -14.08 29.08 22.07
N LEU A 720 -15.31 29.01 21.56
CA LEU A 720 -15.57 29.19 20.14
C LEU A 720 -15.21 30.61 19.69
N GLU A 721 -15.59 31.63 20.47
CA GLU A 721 -15.19 33.02 20.24
C GLU A 721 -13.67 33.19 20.27
N LEU A 722 -13.00 32.56 21.22
CA LEU A 722 -11.54 32.54 21.31
C LEU A 722 -10.91 31.93 20.05
N TYR A 723 -11.35 30.75 19.62
CA TYR A 723 -10.80 30.07 18.45
C TYR A 723 -11.08 30.83 17.14
N ILE A 724 -12.22 31.51 17.04
CA ILE A 724 -12.50 32.42 15.91
C ILE A 724 -11.51 33.60 15.91
N LYS A 725 -11.27 34.24 17.07
CA LYS A 725 -10.29 35.33 17.21
C LYS A 725 -8.86 34.87 16.89
N GLN A 726 -8.52 33.62 17.20
CA GLN A 726 -7.23 32.99 16.88
C GLN A 726 -7.10 32.56 15.40
N GLY A 727 -8.13 32.76 14.59
CA GLY A 727 -8.10 32.47 13.14
C GLY A 727 -8.50 31.04 12.77
N PHE A 728 -8.96 30.22 13.73
CA PHE A 728 -9.39 28.84 13.48
C PHE A 728 -10.85 28.73 12.98
N GLY A 729 -11.51 29.85 12.72
CA GLY A 729 -12.91 29.86 12.24
C GLY A 729 -13.12 29.21 10.86
N SER A 730 -12.06 29.09 10.06
CA SER A 730 -12.11 28.43 8.75
C SER A 730 -12.00 26.91 8.83
N PHE A 731 -11.69 26.34 10.00
CA PHE A 731 -11.51 24.90 10.15
C PHE A 731 -12.81 24.12 9.89
N PRO A 732 -12.71 22.86 9.40
CA PRO A 732 -13.79 21.89 9.46
C PRO A 732 -14.24 21.63 10.90
N VAL A 733 -15.46 21.13 11.05
CA VAL A 733 -16.04 20.77 12.35
C VAL A 733 -16.18 19.25 12.47
N CYS A 734 -15.87 18.73 13.65
CA CYS A 734 -16.04 17.34 14.04
C CYS A 734 -16.97 17.31 15.26
N ILE A 735 -18.22 16.87 15.09
CA ILE A 735 -19.15 16.75 16.21
C ILE A 735 -18.97 15.38 16.86
N ALA A 736 -18.45 15.36 18.07
CA ALA A 736 -18.37 14.21 18.94
C ALA A 736 -19.70 14.06 19.70
N LYS A 737 -20.51 13.11 19.25
CA LYS A 737 -21.74 12.65 19.90
C LYS A 737 -21.72 11.14 19.97
N THR A 738 -22.65 10.58 20.75
CA THR A 738 -22.92 9.15 20.74
C THR A 738 -23.13 8.63 19.31
N HIS A 739 -22.48 7.52 19.02
CA HIS A 739 -22.62 6.82 17.74
C HIS A 739 -23.85 5.91 17.71
N LEU A 740 -24.61 5.81 18.81
CA LEU A 740 -25.73 4.87 18.95
C LEU A 740 -27.09 5.48 18.59
N SER A 741 -27.13 6.78 18.29
CA SER A 741 -28.34 7.54 17.94
C SER A 741 -28.01 8.67 16.98
N LEU A 742 -28.99 9.15 16.22
CA LEU A 742 -28.88 10.40 15.47
C LEU A 742 -28.81 11.61 16.44
N SER A 743 -29.46 11.53 17.61
CA SER A 743 -29.38 12.54 18.66
C SER A 743 -28.16 12.34 19.57
N ASN A 744 -28.05 13.15 20.62
CA ASN A 744 -27.08 12.99 21.71
C ASN A 744 -27.51 11.93 22.76
N ASP A 745 -28.71 11.38 22.67
CA ASP A 745 -29.20 10.35 23.59
C ASP A 745 -29.11 8.96 22.94
N PRO A 746 -28.27 8.05 23.45
CA PRO A 746 -28.07 6.72 22.88
C PRO A 746 -29.33 5.84 22.90
N GLU A 747 -30.32 6.12 23.76
CA GLU A 747 -31.56 5.33 23.84
C GLU A 747 -32.59 5.72 22.78
N LEU A 748 -32.50 6.92 22.20
CA LEU A 748 -33.42 7.38 21.16
C LEU A 748 -33.12 6.69 19.82
N LYS A 749 -33.93 5.69 19.47
CA LYS A 749 -33.82 4.93 18.22
C LYS A 749 -34.70 5.50 17.10
N GLY A 750 -34.58 4.94 15.90
CA GLY A 750 -35.31 5.40 14.72
C GLY A 750 -34.81 6.74 14.20
N VAL A 751 -35.72 7.66 13.90
CA VAL A 751 -35.43 9.03 13.46
C VAL A 751 -36.01 10.00 14.50
N PRO A 752 -35.22 10.41 15.52
CA PRO A 752 -35.66 11.38 16.50
C PRO A 752 -36.02 12.72 15.83
N VAL A 753 -37.06 13.38 16.33
CA VAL A 753 -37.54 14.68 15.83
C VAL A 753 -37.57 15.71 16.97
N ASP A 754 -37.54 17.00 16.61
CA ASP A 754 -37.68 18.13 17.53
C ASP A 754 -36.66 18.22 18.68
N PHE A 755 -35.50 17.56 18.55
CA PHE A 755 -34.43 17.65 19.54
C PHE A 755 -33.44 18.78 19.21
N THR A 756 -32.89 19.39 20.25
CA THR A 756 -31.79 20.37 20.16
C THR A 756 -30.50 19.68 20.55
N LEU A 757 -29.45 19.80 19.72
CA LEU A 757 -28.16 19.20 20.02
C LEU A 757 -27.40 20.09 21.01
N PRO A 758 -27.09 19.63 22.24
CA PRO A 758 -26.27 20.39 23.16
C PRO A 758 -24.80 20.30 22.75
N ILE A 759 -24.06 21.41 22.82
CA ILE A 759 -22.61 21.47 22.67
C ILE A 759 -22.04 21.93 24.01
N THR A 760 -21.42 20.99 24.71
CA THR A 760 -20.93 21.16 26.08
C THR A 760 -19.55 21.78 26.12
N ASP A 761 -18.69 21.47 25.15
CA ASP A 761 -17.32 21.99 25.04
C ASP A 761 -16.83 22.01 23.58
N VAL A 762 -15.76 22.77 23.34
CA VAL A 762 -15.09 22.86 22.04
C VAL A 762 -13.59 22.74 22.24
N ASN A 763 -12.91 21.96 21.39
CA ASN A 763 -11.45 21.83 21.39
C ASN A 763 -10.90 22.02 19.97
N ALA A 764 -9.74 22.65 19.84
CA ALA A 764 -9.09 22.87 18.56
C ALA A 764 -7.95 21.85 18.36
N ASN A 765 -8.08 20.95 17.38
CA ASN A 765 -7.01 20.09 16.93
C ASN A 765 -6.24 20.81 15.83
N VAL A 766 -5.36 21.75 16.21
CA VAL A 766 -4.68 22.66 15.29
C VAL A 766 -3.72 21.93 14.36
N GLY A 767 -3.04 20.90 14.84
CA GLY A 767 -2.18 20.06 13.99
C GLY A 767 -2.97 19.23 12.99
N ALA A 768 -4.12 18.70 13.42
CA ALA A 768 -5.02 17.92 12.56
C ALA A 768 -5.90 18.81 11.65
N ASN A 769 -5.98 20.11 11.95
CA ASN A 769 -6.70 21.16 11.22
C ASN A 769 -8.23 20.99 11.27
N PHE A 770 -8.82 20.75 12.44
CA PHE A 770 -10.28 20.77 12.64
C PHE A 770 -10.68 21.17 14.09
N LEU A 771 -11.92 21.64 14.25
CA LEU A 771 -12.53 21.90 15.56
C LEU A 771 -13.35 20.68 15.99
N CYS A 772 -13.10 20.20 17.20
CA CYS A 772 -13.86 19.14 17.84
C CYS A 772 -14.91 19.73 18.78
N LEU A 773 -16.17 19.35 18.59
CA LEU A 773 -17.32 19.83 19.34
C LEU A 773 -17.90 18.67 20.16
N LEU A 774 -17.92 18.80 21.48
CA LEU A 774 -18.42 17.75 22.37
C LEU A 774 -19.92 17.96 22.60
N ALA A 775 -20.73 16.95 22.30
CA ALA A 775 -22.18 16.98 22.48
C ALA A 775 -22.69 16.11 23.64
N ASP A 776 -21.83 15.27 24.20
CA ASP A 776 -22.08 14.41 25.35
C ASP A 776 -20.94 14.48 26.38
N MET A 777 -21.24 14.07 27.62
CA MET A 777 -20.23 13.86 28.69
C MET A 777 -19.46 12.55 28.50
N VAL A 778 -19.88 11.71 27.56
CA VAL A 778 -19.28 10.41 27.28
C VAL A 778 -18.07 10.63 26.40
N SER A 779 -16.90 10.56 27.02
CA SER A 779 -15.57 10.31 26.47
C SER A 779 -15.42 10.57 24.95
N PHE A 780 -14.76 11.68 24.59
CA PHE A 780 -14.15 11.92 23.26
C PHE A 780 -13.04 10.91 22.91
N LEU A 781 -13.04 9.74 23.52
CA LEU A 781 -12.14 8.68 23.18
C LEU A 781 -12.71 8.02 21.92
N PRO A 782 -11.94 7.93 20.82
CA PRO A 782 -12.25 6.96 19.80
C PRO A 782 -12.48 5.62 20.48
N SER A 783 -13.35 4.79 19.92
CA SER A 783 -13.76 3.46 20.43
C SER A 783 -12.60 2.48 20.71
N THR A 784 -11.37 2.96 20.58
CA THR A 784 -10.09 2.34 20.81
C THR A 784 -9.56 2.44 22.24
N LEU A 785 -10.12 3.27 23.13
CA LEU A 785 -9.47 3.60 24.41
C LEU A 785 -10.30 3.46 25.69
N GLU A 786 -11.56 3.00 25.67
CA GLU A 786 -12.24 2.67 26.93
C GLU A 786 -11.64 1.41 27.55
N PRO A 787 -11.03 1.49 28.75
CA PRO A 787 -10.52 0.33 29.46
C PRO A 787 -11.67 -0.27 30.25
N HIS A 788 -12.51 -1.07 29.60
CA HIS A 788 -13.23 -2.10 30.32
C HIS A 788 -12.24 -3.24 30.62
N ASP A 789 -12.03 -3.49 31.91
CA ASP A 789 -11.12 -4.48 32.52
C ASP A 789 -9.62 -4.14 32.63
N ARG A 790 -9.26 -3.60 33.81
CA ARG A 790 -7.88 -3.60 34.35
C ARG A 790 -7.43 -4.97 34.89
N SER A 791 -8.09 -6.06 34.50
CA SER A 791 -7.95 -7.40 35.10
C SER A 791 -7.41 -8.47 34.14
N VAL A 792 -6.85 -8.09 32.98
CA VAL A 792 -6.30 -9.08 32.03
C VAL A 792 -4.95 -9.61 32.54
N ASP A 793 -5.01 -10.74 33.23
CA ASP A 793 -3.87 -11.54 33.65
C ASP A 793 -3.13 -12.08 32.40
N GLN A 794 -1.80 -11.91 32.32
CA GLN A 794 -1.00 -12.36 31.18
C GLN A 794 -1.09 -13.88 30.97
N LEU A 795 -1.49 -14.64 31.99
CA LEU A 795 -1.75 -16.08 31.88
C LEU A 795 -3.07 -16.41 31.17
N GLN A 796 -4.10 -15.55 31.31
CA GLN A 796 -5.37 -15.67 30.56
C GLN A 796 -5.17 -15.33 29.09
N LEU A 797 -4.28 -14.37 28.81
CA LEU A 797 -3.82 -13.98 27.47
C LEU A 797 -3.29 -15.17 26.66
N ALA A 798 -2.48 -16.02 27.30
CA ALA A 798 -1.92 -17.22 26.68
C ALA A 798 -2.99 -18.30 26.43
N ARG A 799 -4.00 -18.40 27.30
CA ARG A 799 -5.11 -19.36 27.12
C ARG A 799 -6.07 -18.94 26.01
N HIS A 800 -6.39 -17.65 25.90
CA HIS A 800 -7.29 -17.13 24.84
C HIS A 800 -6.68 -17.16 23.44
N LEU A 801 -5.37 -16.94 23.31
CA LEU A 801 -4.67 -16.98 22.01
C LEU A 801 -4.42 -18.41 21.49
N VAL A 802 -4.40 -19.40 22.37
CA VAL A 802 -4.17 -20.81 22.01
C VAL A 802 -5.49 -21.57 21.80
N GLY A 803 -6.62 -21.01 22.28
CA GLY A 803 -7.90 -21.71 22.37
C GLY A 803 -8.06 -22.41 23.70
#